data_AF-A0A522F1D6-F1
#
_entry.id   AF-A0A522F1D6-F1
#
_cell.length_a   1.000
_cell.length_b   1.000
_cell.length_c   1.000
_cell.angle_alpha   90.00
_cell.angle_beta   90.00
_cell.angle_gamma   90.00
#
_symmetry.space_group_name_H-M   'P 1'
#
loop_
_entity.id
_entity.type
_entity.pdbx_description
1 polymer ?
#
loop_
_entity_poly.entity_id
_entity_poly.type
_entity_poly.pdbx_seq_one_letter_code
_entity_poly.pdbx_strand_id
1 'polypeptide(L)'
;MQHFKLLVLITLAGIIHSGCRNVKNDPLVLSAPAGSMYTSINKGGITVIPNGRLLTPSGKSYVVAPHPFGLVLSNDGKTAVTANSGIRPLSISIIRNITSAPEIMQIPPGYSNDAGVLASVFMGLAISPDNDKVYVAAGQDNSILVFDIHTGNKIDSVDCSVSEEGAKFPDGYIGDLVISKDGNYIFAVDQSNFRLVIADTRKMKVIKSVQVGRYPFGVALSHDEKKVYVANAGMFRYSKIGKLEETSDYTNALNFPAFGYNTEEMRNGIVNDSLVIPGLGDPNSDNAFSVWAISIEDLSDPKVTARIKTGNLVGQLVEGIPAVGGSSPNSLVATSDYVFASNGNNDNITVIDIKTDSIVKEIHLKPDETLKHFRGVIPFGLAVSPDEKQLFVAEAGINAIGVIDLPSFNVAGHIPTGWFPSKLKVTPDGKRIIVTNAKGFGSGPNGGKDFKEGGEGTYIGNIMKGTVSVIEIPSEKELKKMTARVISNNFYMERAGRLLKSMEDNPIPVYGGQKESPIRHIVFISKENRTYDEVFGQVAKGDGDASIARYGHNVSFSNKAGTIRIEDATVMANHLKLASQFAIGDNFYVDSDVSADGHRWLVNTYPNEWVETCTPASYGGNREYKPVSKAPGSLGMNGASGAIYPEDYNESGSMWDHLERNKIDFFNFGFSVMFEPAFYDESFKYTGIKQFVNFPVPAPIFSRSSRQYPTYNTSIPDQFRVSQFIKEFGEKWIGEGKMMPQVVTVIIPNDHGADERPAAGYPFRESYMVDNDLAVGRIVEYLSHTPYWKNMAIFITEDDAQNGVDHIDAHRSVLIIISPYAKKNYVGKVHYSFGSIFKTFWNILGLPYLNQYDAGATDLSDMFTGVPDFTPYSALPPDIRIFDPQKALTPLDETFDWNSLKDSPKLDDPKEMIKNQKEKVEFRVEDQKKR
;
A
#
# COMPACT_ATOMS: atom_id res chain seq x y z
N MET A 1 -38.01 -55.33 -18.17
CA MET A 1 -37.31 -56.63 -18.02
C MET A 1 -36.20 -56.65 -19.06
N GLN A 2 -34.99 -56.26 -18.67
CA GLN A 2 -33.82 -57.15 -18.42
C GLN A 2 -33.28 -57.76 -19.73
N HIS A 3 -32.04 -57.57 -20.19
CA HIS A 3 -30.77 -57.29 -19.50
C HIS A 3 -29.73 -56.59 -20.43
N PHE A 4 -28.65 -56.14 -19.80
CA PHE A 4 -27.63 -55.20 -20.27
C PHE A 4 -26.27 -55.91 -20.47
N LYS A 5 -25.54 -55.48 -21.52
CA LYS A 5 -24.05 -55.33 -21.68
C LYS A 5 -23.08 -56.50 -21.44
N LEU A 6 -22.15 -56.72 -22.40
CA LEU A 6 -20.72 -56.38 -22.25
C LEU A 6 -19.88 -56.48 -23.56
N LEU A 7 -18.98 -55.49 -23.74
CA LEU A 7 -17.62 -55.52 -24.33
C LEU A 7 -17.34 -55.26 -25.86
N VAL A 8 -16.49 -54.21 -26.07
CA VAL A 8 -15.47 -53.87 -27.11
C VAL A 8 -15.81 -53.83 -28.61
N LEU A 9 -15.70 -52.63 -29.19
CA LEU A 9 -14.71 -52.20 -30.22
C LEU A 9 -15.23 -50.91 -30.88
N ILE A 10 -14.53 -49.78 -30.70
CA ILE A 10 -14.71 -48.61 -31.56
C ILE A 10 -13.35 -48.28 -32.19
N THR A 11 -13.29 -48.57 -33.48
CA THR A 11 -12.20 -48.28 -34.41
C THR A 11 -12.19 -46.80 -34.78
N LEU A 12 -10.98 -46.23 -34.84
CA LEU A 12 -10.67 -44.93 -35.43
C LEU A 12 -11.20 -44.80 -36.88
N ALA A 13 -11.83 -43.67 -37.18
CA ALA A 13 -11.63 -42.95 -38.43
C ALA A 13 -12.01 -41.47 -38.22
N GLY A 14 -11.06 -40.58 -38.51
CA GLY A 14 -11.11 -39.17 -38.16
C GLY A 14 -12.07 -38.32 -38.99
N ILE A 15 -12.51 -37.23 -38.37
CA ILE A 15 -12.87 -35.99 -39.05
C ILE A 15 -12.12 -34.88 -38.33
N ILE A 16 -11.21 -34.25 -39.07
CA ILE A 16 -10.53 -33.01 -38.74
C ILE A 16 -11.61 -31.96 -38.50
N HIS A 17 -11.90 -31.65 -37.23
CA HIS A 17 -12.60 -30.43 -36.86
C HIS A 17 -11.53 -29.35 -36.63
N SER A 18 -11.17 -28.66 -37.71
CA SER A 18 -10.63 -27.31 -37.62
C SER A 18 -11.72 -26.43 -37.03
N GLY A 19 -11.82 -26.40 -35.70
CA GLY A 19 -12.78 -25.58 -34.99
C GLY A 19 -12.44 -24.11 -35.16
N CYS A 20 -13.20 -23.39 -35.99
CA CYS A 20 -13.34 -21.95 -35.84
C CYS A 20 -13.87 -21.67 -34.43
N ARG A 21 -12.98 -21.33 -33.49
CA ARG A 21 -13.37 -20.77 -32.18
C ARG A 21 -14.23 -19.55 -32.42
N ASN A 22 -15.43 -19.56 -31.84
CA ASN A 22 -16.41 -18.50 -31.97
C ASN A 22 -15.94 -17.30 -31.12
N VAL A 23 -15.19 -16.39 -31.74
CA VAL A 23 -14.48 -15.24 -31.11
C VAL A 23 -15.38 -14.36 -30.21
N LYS A 24 -16.71 -14.45 -30.36
CA LYS A 24 -17.68 -13.71 -29.53
C LYS A 24 -17.77 -14.18 -28.07
N ASN A 25 -17.34 -15.40 -27.75
CA ASN A 25 -17.40 -15.96 -26.38
C ASN A 25 -16.03 -16.04 -25.68
N ASP A 26 -14.97 -15.51 -26.29
CA ASP A 26 -13.64 -15.51 -25.67
C ASP A 26 -13.56 -14.49 -24.51
N PRO A 27 -12.97 -14.86 -23.35
CA PRO A 27 -12.75 -13.93 -22.24
C PRO A 27 -11.97 -12.69 -22.67
N LEU A 28 -12.26 -11.56 -22.02
CA LEU A 28 -11.44 -10.37 -22.12
C LEU A 28 -10.26 -10.48 -21.15
N VAL A 29 -9.09 -10.09 -21.63
CA VAL A 29 -7.86 -9.95 -20.86
C VAL A 29 -7.55 -8.46 -20.84
N LEU A 30 -7.41 -7.92 -19.64
CA LEU A 30 -7.01 -6.53 -19.44
C LEU A 30 -5.47 -6.47 -19.41
N SER A 31 -4.87 -5.32 -19.70
CA SER A 31 -3.45 -5.06 -19.46
C SER A 31 -3.19 -3.57 -19.32
N ALA A 32 -1.98 -3.21 -18.90
CA ALA A 32 -1.64 -1.80 -18.74
C ALA A 32 -1.57 -1.14 -20.12
N PRO A 33 -2.18 0.04 -20.31
CA PRO A 33 -2.18 0.72 -21.61
C PRO A 33 -0.80 1.24 -22.02
N ALA A 34 0.17 1.33 -21.10
CA ALA A 34 1.53 1.71 -21.41
C ALA A 34 2.24 0.75 -22.39
N GLY A 35 1.86 -0.52 -22.42
CA GLY A 35 2.55 -1.52 -23.24
C GLY A 35 4.02 -1.63 -22.85
N SER A 36 4.93 -1.14 -23.71
CA SER A 36 6.39 -1.09 -23.46
C SER A 36 6.94 0.32 -23.27
N MET A 37 6.07 1.33 -23.09
CA MET A 37 6.53 2.68 -22.78
C MET A 37 7.11 2.72 -21.35
N TYR A 38 8.19 3.45 -21.16
CA TYR A 38 8.69 3.81 -19.83
C TYR A 38 7.82 4.90 -19.22
N THR A 39 7.87 5.03 -17.90
CA THR A 39 7.32 6.22 -17.21
C THR A 39 7.86 7.50 -17.82
N SER A 40 7.01 8.51 -17.91
CA SER A 40 7.40 9.80 -18.48
C SER A 40 6.38 10.87 -18.12
N ILE A 41 6.88 12.08 -17.82
CA ILE A 41 6.04 13.23 -17.48
C ILE A 41 5.91 14.14 -18.71
N ASN A 42 4.71 14.21 -19.29
CA ASN A 42 4.37 15.18 -20.33
C ASN A 42 3.07 15.92 -19.96
N LYS A 43 3.22 17.05 -19.27
CA LYS A 43 2.11 17.87 -18.74
C LYS A 43 1.16 18.41 -19.82
N GLY A 44 1.61 18.50 -21.08
CA GLY A 44 0.80 18.96 -22.22
C GLY A 44 0.30 17.83 -23.13
N GLY A 45 0.64 16.58 -22.82
CA GLY A 45 0.35 15.40 -23.64
C GLY A 45 -0.10 14.22 -22.79
N ILE A 46 0.58 13.08 -22.96
CA ILE A 46 0.32 11.84 -22.22
C ILE A 46 1.46 11.62 -21.24
N THR A 47 1.14 11.55 -19.95
CA THR A 47 2.07 11.07 -18.92
C THR A 47 1.85 9.58 -18.71
N VAL A 48 2.93 8.81 -18.60
CA VAL A 48 2.91 7.39 -18.21
C VAL A 48 3.32 7.30 -16.74
N ILE A 49 2.45 6.76 -15.88
CA ILE A 49 2.71 6.62 -14.45
C ILE A 49 3.19 5.18 -14.08
N PRO A 50 3.80 4.97 -12.90
CA PRO A 50 4.45 3.71 -12.50
C PRO A 50 3.62 2.43 -12.66
N ASN A 51 2.29 2.50 -12.59
CA ASN A 51 1.42 1.33 -12.75
C ASN A 51 1.02 1.06 -14.22
N GLY A 52 1.69 1.71 -15.17
CA GLY A 52 1.47 1.58 -16.61
C GLY A 52 0.19 2.23 -17.13
N ARG A 53 -0.50 3.02 -16.30
CA ARG A 53 -1.65 3.82 -16.71
C ARG A 53 -1.21 5.16 -17.29
N LEU A 54 -2.14 5.80 -17.99
CA LEU A 54 -1.91 7.06 -18.69
C LEU A 54 -2.68 8.20 -18.02
N LEU A 55 -2.05 9.37 -17.91
CA LEU A 55 -2.75 10.59 -17.53
C LEU A 55 -2.97 11.47 -18.75
N THR A 56 -4.22 11.89 -18.95
CA THR A 56 -4.60 12.94 -19.90
C THR A 56 -5.57 13.91 -19.23
N PRO A 57 -5.11 14.70 -18.24
CA PRO A 57 -6.00 15.52 -17.43
C PRO A 57 -6.82 16.49 -18.28
N SER A 58 -8.08 16.69 -17.91
CA SER A 58 -8.91 17.74 -18.51
C SER A 58 -8.64 19.08 -17.85
N GLY A 59 -8.89 20.17 -18.57
CA GLY A 59 -8.73 21.53 -18.04
C GLY A 59 -7.26 21.97 -17.92
N LYS A 60 -7.01 22.92 -17.02
CA LYS A 60 -5.66 23.45 -16.74
C LYS A 60 -5.22 23.00 -15.34
N SER A 61 -4.01 22.46 -15.23
CA SER A 61 -3.42 22.01 -13.97
C SER A 61 -2.29 22.95 -13.53
N TYR A 62 -2.29 23.29 -12.25
CA TYR A 62 -1.28 24.14 -11.62
C TYR A 62 -0.54 23.34 -10.55
N VAL A 63 0.78 23.35 -10.59
CA VAL A 63 1.61 22.60 -9.63
C VAL A 63 1.57 23.26 -8.26
N VAL A 64 1.43 22.46 -7.21
CA VAL A 64 1.50 22.87 -5.80
C VAL A 64 2.46 21.94 -5.05
N ALA A 65 2.64 22.15 -3.74
CA ALA A 65 3.45 21.26 -2.92
C ALA A 65 2.92 19.81 -2.93
N PRO A 66 3.74 18.82 -2.54
CA PRO A 66 3.34 17.41 -2.52
C PRO A 66 2.06 17.14 -1.74
N HIS A 67 1.25 16.21 -2.25
CA HIS A 67 0.07 15.66 -1.57
C HIS A 67 -0.96 16.69 -1.06
N PRO A 68 -1.56 17.50 -1.95
CA PRO A 68 -2.70 18.35 -1.65
C PRO A 68 -3.95 17.51 -1.31
N PHE A 69 -4.15 17.16 -0.04
CA PHE A 69 -5.28 16.34 0.42
C PHE A 69 -6.46 17.17 0.96
N GLY A 70 -6.29 18.47 1.20
CA GLY A 70 -7.36 19.40 1.55
C GLY A 70 -7.68 20.37 0.42
N LEU A 71 -8.93 20.80 0.28
CA LEU A 71 -9.34 21.84 -0.66
C LEU A 71 -10.57 22.62 -0.18
N VAL A 72 -10.47 23.94 -0.18
CA VAL A 72 -11.60 24.87 0.03
C VAL A 72 -11.60 25.95 -1.05
N LEU A 73 -12.79 26.47 -1.38
CA LEU A 73 -13.01 27.53 -2.36
C LEU A 73 -13.73 28.70 -1.69
N SER A 74 -13.34 29.94 -2.01
CA SER A 74 -13.98 31.16 -1.54
C SER A 74 -15.43 31.26 -2.03
N ASN A 75 -16.26 32.00 -1.30
CA ASN A 75 -17.69 32.18 -1.63
C ASN A 75 -17.91 32.82 -3.01
N ASP A 76 -16.96 33.63 -3.48
CA ASP A 76 -17.00 34.26 -4.80
C ASP A 76 -16.36 33.39 -5.91
N GLY A 77 -15.82 32.22 -5.56
CA GLY A 77 -15.21 31.26 -6.49
C GLY A 77 -13.87 31.69 -7.07
N LYS A 78 -13.21 32.72 -6.54
CA LYS A 78 -11.95 33.26 -7.09
C LYS A 78 -10.70 32.73 -6.41
N THR A 79 -10.78 32.30 -5.17
CA THR A 79 -9.62 31.85 -4.40
C THR A 79 -9.82 30.43 -3.92
N ALA A 80 -8.92 29.53 -4.29
CA ALA A 80 -8.85 28.18 -3.73
C ALA A 80 -7.70 28.10 -2.73
N VAL A 81 -7.86 27.33 -1.66
CA VAL A 81 -6.75 26.98 -0.76
C VAL A 81 -6.67 25.47 -0.67
N THR A 82 -5.45 24.95 -0.82
CA THR A 82 -5.14 23.52 -0.61
C THR A 82 -4.25 23.32 0.60
N ALA A 83 -4.41 22.20 1.27
CA ALA A 83 -3.57 21.75 2.37
C ALA A 83 -2.72 20.59 1.87
N ASN A 84 -1.41 20.80 1.93
CA ASN A 84 -0.40 19.91 1.38
C ASN A 84 0.25 19.18 2.56
N SER A 85 -0.26 17.98 2.86
CA SER A 85 0.15 17.15 3.99
C SER A 85 0.99 15.95 3.55
N GLY A 86 1.90 16.19 2.59
CA GLY A 86 2.91 15.23 2.16
C GLY A 86 4.07 15.12 3.16
N ILE A 87 5.18 14.54 2.72
CA ILE A 87 6.39 14.41 3.58
C ILE A 87 7.04 15.78 3.80
N ARG A 88 7.33 16.51 2.71
CA ARG A 88 7.95 17.83 2.78
C ARG A 88 7.77 18.66 1.49
N PRO A 89 7.46 19.97 1.57
CA PRO A 89 7.11 20.72 2.78
C PRO A 89 5.65 20.50 3.20
N LEU A 90 5.41 20.49 4.52
CA LEU A 90 4.10 20.71 5.10
C LEU A 90 3.69 22.16 4.83
N SER A 91 2.61 22.37 4.08
CA SER A 91 2.21 23.72 3.66
C SER A 91 0.72 23.84 3.35
N ILE A 92 0.25 25.08 3.25
CA ILE A 92 -0.94 25.42 2.47
C ILE A 92 -0.53 26.13 1.19
N SER A 93 -1.37 26.07 0.14
CA SER A 93 -1.21 26.92 -1.04
C SER A 93 -2.48 27.70 -1.31
N ILE A 94 -2.38 29.02 -1.24
CA ILE A 94 -3.44 29.98 -1.57
C ILE A 94 -3.32 30.29 -3.05
N ILE A 95 -4.39 30.02 -3.81
CA ILE A 95 -4.44 30.19 -5.25
C ILE A 95 -5.52 31.21 -5.60
N ARG A 96 -5.13 32.47 -5.78
CA ARG A 96 -6.03 33.57 -6.12
C ARG A 96 -6.29 33.60 -7.61
N ASN A 97 -7.43 34.14 -8.02
CA ASN A 97 -7.85 34.22 -9.41
C ASN A 97 -7.85 32.86 -10.13
N ILE A 98 -8.17 31.78 -9.40
CA ILE A 98 -8.05 30.37 -9.85
C ILE A 98 -8.75 30.10 -11.18
N THR A 99 -9.82 30.83 -11.45
CA THR A 99 -10.68 30.71 -12.62
C THR A 99 -10.24 31.55 -13.84
N SER A 100 -9.15 32.30 -13.74
CA SER A 100 -8.66 33.19 -14.81
C SER A 100 -7.14 33.10 -14.99
N ALA A 101 -6.38 33.91 -14.26
CA ALA A 101 -4.91 33.93 -14.25
C ALA A 101 -4.42 33.66 -12.82
N PRO A 102 -4.20 32.38 -12.45
CA PRO A 102 -3.96 32.03 -11.05
C PRO A 102 -2.62 32.55 -10.52
N GLU A 103 -2.67 33.08 -9.31
CA GLU A 103 -1.49 33.45 -8.50
C GLU A 103 -1.38 32.46 -7.34
N ILE A 104 -0.25 31.78 -7.20
CA ILE A 104 -0.04 30.74 -6.19
C ILE A 104 0.95 31.24 -5.13
N MET A 105 0.50 31.24 -3.88
CA MET A 105 1.29 31.56 -2.70
C MET A 105 1.35 30.33 -1.79
N GLN A 106 2.54 29.76 -1.61
CA GLN A 106 2.76 28.65 -0.68
C GLN A 106 3.20 29.18 0.70
N ILE A 107 2.64 28.60 1.76
CA ILE A 107 2.92 28.98 3.16
C ILE A 107 3.22 27.72 3.97
N PRO A 108 4.42 27.58 4.55
CA PRO A 108 5.59 28.44 4.36
C PRO A 108 6.15 28.36 2.91
N PRO A 109 6.89 29.39 2.46
CA PRO A 109 7.52 29.37 1.13
C PRO A 109 8.70 28.39 1.09
N GLY A 110 9.01 27.86 -0.09
CA GLY A 110 10.19 27.03 -0.34
C GLY A 110 9.92 25.52 -0.21
N TYR A 111 10.98 24.75 0.06
CA TYR A 111 10.94 23.28 0.01
C TYR A 111 11.11 22.62 1.38
N SER A 112 11.23 23.42 2.44
CA SER A 112 11.47 22.96 3.81
C SER A 112 10.27 23.25 4.70
N ASN A 113 10.12 22.47 5.76
CA ASN A 113 9.16 22.77 6.82
C ASN A 113 9.62 24.02 7.59
N ASP A 114 8.67 24.83 8.05
CA ASP A 114 8.91 25.94 8.96
C ASP A 114 7.89 25.87 10.10
N ALA A 115 8.31 25.26 11.21
CA ALA A 115 7.45 25.06 12.37
C ALA A 115 7.05 26.37 13.07
N GLY A 116 7.77 27.49 12.84
CA GLY A 116 7.37 28.79 13.36
C GLY A 116 6.11 29.33 12.67
N VAL A 117 5.93 28.98 11.39
CA VAL A 117 4.76 29.35 10.59
C VAL A 117 3.67 28.29 10.71
N LEU A 118 3.99 27.04 10.33
CA LEU A 118 3.08 25.91 10.22
C LEU A 118 3.83 24.61 10.60
N ALA A 119 3.75 24.21 11.86
CA ALA A 119 4.39 22.99 12.37
C ALA A 119 3.72 21.71 11.87
N SER A 120 2.41 21.77 11.64
CA SER A 120 1.58 20.62 11.28
C SER A 120 0.42 21.08 10.42
N VAL A 121 0.01 20.24 9.47
CA VAL A 121 -1.17 20.48 8.63
C VAL A 121 -1.78 19.15 8.21
N PHE A 122 -3.11 19.08 8.18
CA PHE A 122 -3.83 17.96 7.58
C PHE A 122 -4.90 18.48 6.61
N MET A 123 -5.97 17.72 6.38
CA MET A 123 -6.90 17.97 5.28
C MET A 123 -7.88 19.12 5.50
N GLY A 124 -8.20 19.48 6.75
CA GLY A 124 -9.27 20.41 7.07
C GLY A 124 -8.95 21.87 6.75
N LEU A 125 -9.83 22.49 5.96
CA LEU A 125 -9.75 23.89 5.57
C LEU A 125 -11.13 24.54 5.53
N ALA A 126 -11.22 25.79 5.98
CA ALA A 126 -12.41 26.63 5.82
C ALA A 126 -12.02 28.07 5.51
N ILE A 127 -12.78 28.74 4.64
CA ILE A 127 -12.62 30.17 4.37
C ILE A 127 -13.73 30.93 5.09
N SER A 128 -13.40 32.05 5.73
CA SER A 128 -14.40 32.90 6.38
C SER A 128 -15.39 33.48 5.37
N PRO A 129 -16.65 33.78 5.74
CA PRO A 129 -17.66 34.23 4.78
C PRO A 129 -17.32 35.51 4.00
N ASP A 130 -16.48 36.37 4.59
CA ASP A 130 -15.94 37.60 4.01
C ASP A 130 -14.78 37.36 3.02
N ASN A 131 -14.29 36.13 2.90
CA ASN A 131 -13.13 35.70 2.09
C ASN A 131 -11.78 36.29 2.50
N ASP A 132 -11.64 36.76 3.75
CA ASP A 132 -10.40 37.37 4.23
C ASP A 132 -9.49 36.41 5.02
N LYS A 133 -10.05 35.35 5.61
CA LYS A 133 -9.31 34.41 6.46
C LYS A 133 -9.48 32.96 5.99
N VAL A 134 -8.43 32.17 6.16
CA VAL A 134 -8.48 30.72 6.05
C VAL A 134 -8.13 30.07 7.38
N TYR A 135 -8.97 29.13 7.80
CA TYR A 135 -8.78 28.27 8.96
C TYR A 135 -8.17 26.95 8.50
N VAL A 136 -7.14 26.50 9.20
CA VAL A 136 -6.32 25.34 8.82
C VAL A 136 -6.25 24.37 9.97
N ALA A 137 -6.67 23.13 9.74
CA ALA A 137 -6.50 22.03 10.68
C ALA A 137 -5.01 21.69 10.79
N ALA A 138 -4.42 21.94 11.95
CA ALA A 138 -2.99 21.77 12.17
C ALA A 138 -2.65 20.40 12.76
N GLY A 139 -3.36 19.34 12.33
CA GLY A 139 -3.00 17.94 12.64
C GLY A 139 -2.59 17.72 14.10
N GLN A 140 -1.37 17.24 14.29
CA GLN A 140 -0.79 16.87 15.57
C GLN A 140 -0.38 18.06 16.46
N ASP A 141 -0.36 19.29 15.94
CA ASP A 141 -0.23 20.52 16.75
C ASP A 141 -1.47 20.75 17.62
N ASN A 142 -2.57 20.02 17.36
CA ASN A 142 -3.80 20.06 18.15
C ASN A 142 -4.41 21.47 18.21
N SER A 143 -4.38 22.15 17.07
CA SER A 143 -4.87 23.51 16.93
C SER A 143 -5.58 23.74 15.59
N ILE A 144 -6.34 24.83 15.50
CA ILE A 144 -6.86 25.37 14.24
C ILE A 144 -6.17 26.71 14.01
N LEU A 145 -5.30 26.79 13.02
CA LEU A 145 -4.54 28.00 12.73
C LEU A 145 -5.34 28.92 11.79
N VAL A 146 -5.14 30.22 11.92
CA VAL A 146 -5.83 31.23 11.09
C VAL A 146 -4.80 32.03 10.31
N PHE A 147 -4.97 32.08 8.99
CA PHE A 147 -4.14 32.86 8.10
C PHE A 147 -4.98 33.90 7.35
N ASP A 148 -4.39 35.07 7.15
CA ASP A 148 -4.94 36.09 6.25
C ASP A 148 -4.74 35.66 4.79
N ILE A 149 -5.81 35.65 4.00
CA ILE A 149 -5.79 35.12 2.63
C ILE A 149 -5.00 36.02 1.67
N HIS A 150 -4.87 37.31 1.96
CA HIS A 150 -4.23 38.28 1.06
C HIS A 150 -2.72 38.37 1.27
N THR A 151 -2.29 38.26 2.51
CA THR A 151 -0.89 38.39 2.92
C THR A 151 -0.22 37.04 3.19
N GLY A 152 -0.98 36.00 3.52
CA GLY A 152 -0.46 34.69 3.93
C GLY A 152 0.08 34.66 5.35
N ASN A 153 -0.09 35.73 6.13
CA ASN A 153 0.38 35.80 7.51
C ASN A 153 -0.52 34.98 8.43
N LYS A 154 0.09 34.23 9.37
CA LYS A 154 -0.63 33.67 10.51
C LYS A 154 -1.09 34.80 11.42
N ILE A 155 -2.39 34.91 11.65
CA ILE A 155 -3.00 36.01 12.41
C ILE A 155 -3.59 35.57 13.75
N ASP A 156 -3.98 34.30 13.91
CA ASP A 156 -4.56 33.78 15.15
C ASP A 156 -4.54 32.23 15.18
N SER A 157 -5.02 31.62 16.26
CA SER A 157 -5.19 30.17 16.40
C SER A 157 -6.22 29.80 17.48
N VAL A 158 -6.92 28.68 17.29
CA VAL A 158 -7.72 28.02 18.34
C VAL A 158 -6.92 26.87 18.94
N ASP A 159 -6.64 26.92 20.24
CA ASP A 159 -6.10 25.78 21.01
C ASP A 159 -7.20 24.72 21.22
N CYS A 160 -7.03 23.53 20.65
CA CYS A 160 -7.99 22.43 20.78
C CYS A 160 -7.69 21.49 21.96
N SER A 161 -6.60 21.75 22.69
CA SER A 161 -6.19 20.96 23.85
C SER A 161 -7.03 21.22 25.10
N VAL A 162 -7.77 22.32 25.15
CA VAL A 162 -8.61 22.69 26.29
C VAL A 162 -9.93 23.32 25.84
N SER A 163 -11.05 22.90 26.44
CA SER A 163 -12.34 23.56 26.23
C SER A 163 -12.53 24.77 27.16
N GLU A 164 -13.46 25.66 26.82
CA GLU A 164 -13.90 26.78 27.67
C GLU A 164 -14.40 26.28 29.05
N GLU A 165 -14.91 25.05 29.12
CA GLU A 165 -15.33 24.37 30.36
C GLU A 165 -14.17 23.71 31.14
N GLY A 166 -12.92 23.81 30.64
CA GLY A 166 -11.72 23.30 31.27
C GLY A 166 -11.41 21.83 31.02
N ALA A 167 -12.14 21.16 30.13
CA ALA A 167 -11.85 19.77 29.74
C ALA A 167 -10.56 19.71 28.93
N LYS A 168 -9.66 18.75 29.25
CA LYS A 168 -8.30 18.68 28.69
C LYS A 168 -8.12 17.49 27.76
N PHE A 169 -7.54 17.74 26.60
CA PHE A 169 -7.25 16.81 25.52
C PHE A 169 -5.88 17.16 24.89
N PRO A 170 -4.77 17.05 25.65
CA PRO A 170 -3.47 17.56 25.23
C PRO A 170 -2.91 16.92 23.95
N ASP A 171 -3.29 15.68 23.67
CA ASP A 171 -2.85 14.93 22.50
C ASP A 171 -4.02 14.74 21.51
N GLY A 172 -4.26 15.74 20.68
CA GLY A 172 -5.24 15.69 19.60
C GLY A 172 -4.60 15.59 18.22
N TYR A 173 -5.41 15.20 17.24
CA TYR A 173 -5.04 15.27 15.83
C TYR A 173 -6.21 15.88 15.05
N ILE A 174 -6.15 17.18 14.79
CA ILE A 174 -7.24 17.90 14.11
C ILE A 174 -7.21 17.56 12.62
N GLY A 175 -8.25 16.86 12.16
CA GLY A 175 -8.34 16.26 10.84
C GLY A 175 -9.00 17.18 9.81
N ASP A 176 -10.29 16.96 9.55
CA ASP A 176 -11.13 17.79 8.68
C ASP A 176 -11.92 18.84 9.49
N LEU A 177 -12.36 19.91 8.84
CA LEU A 177 -13.18 20.96 9.48
C LEU A 177 -14.14 21.64 8.50
N VAL A 178 -15.21 22.21 9.07
CA VAL A 178 -16.22 23.00 8.36
C VAL A 178 -16.62 24.21 9.21
N ILE A 179 -16.96 25.32 8.56
CA ILE A 179 -17.40 26.58 9.19
C ILE A 179 -18.89 26.82 8.93
N SER A 180 -19.58 27.44 9.89
CA SER A 180 -20.97 27.88 9.73
C SER A 180 -21.09 29.01 8.69
N LYS A 181 -22.26 29.14 8.06
CA LYS A 181 -22.58 30.16 7.04
C LYS A 181 -22.36 31.59 7.54
N ASP A 182 -22.65 31.83 8.82
CA ASP A 182 -22.42 33.12 9.49
C ASP A 182 -20.96 33.34 9.91
N GLY A 183 -20.11 32.32 9.80
CA GLY A 183 -18.70 32.35 10.14
C GLY A 183 -18.40 32.29 11.64
N ASN A 184 -19.40 32.16 12.50
CA ASN A 184 -19.24 32.25 13.95
C ASN A 184 -18.70 30.96 14.59
N TYR A 185 -18.87 29.81 13.95
CA TYR A 185 -18.52 28.51 14.51
C TYR A 185 -17.77 27.62 13.53
N ILE A 186 -16.76 26.92 14.05
CA ILE A 186 -16.05 25.85 13.35
C ILE A 186 -16.35 24.52 14.02
N PHE A 187 -16.59 23.52 13.20
CA PHE A 187 -16.77 22.13 13.57
C PHE A 187 -15.60 21.33 12.98
N ALA A 188 -14.76 20.78 13.85
CA ALA A 188 -13.55 20.05 13.44
C ALA A 188 -13.52 18.65 14.05
N VAL A 189 -12.96 17.68 13.35
CA VAL A 189 -12.80 16.32 13.89
C VAL A 189 -11.42 16.15 14.52
N ASP A 190 -11.38 15.53 15.70
CA ASP A 190 -10.15 15.15 16.39
C ASP A 190 -10.01 13.62 16.32
N GLN A 191 -9.08 13.16 15.48
CA GLN A 191 -8.88 11.74 15.19
C GLN A 191 -8.37 10.97 16.41
N SER A 192 -7.51 11.58 17.23
CA SER A 192 -6.89 10.91 18.38
C SER A 192 -7.85 10.75 19.55
N ASN A 193 -8.74 11.74 19.77
CA ASN A 193 -9.68 11.73 20.89
C ASN A 193 -11.11 11.28 20.53
N PHE A 194 -11.34 10.84 19.30
CA PHE A 194 -12.64 10.35 18.80
C PHE A 194 -13.77 11.33 19.11
N ARG A 195 -13.59 12.60 18.72
CA ARG A 195 -14.56 13.65 19.01
C ARG A 195 -14.73 14.65 17.88
N LEU A 196 -15.92 15.26 17.86
CA LEU A 196 -16.20 16.53 17.19
C LEU A 196 -15.85 17.68 18.15
N VAL A 197 -15.07 18.65 17.68
CA VAL A 197 -14.71 19.90 18.35
C VAL A 197 -15.58 21.02 17.79
N ILE A 198 -16.16 21.85 18.67
CA ILE A 198 -16.95 23.03 18.32
C ILE A 198 -16.22 24.26 18.85
N ALA A 199 -15.78 25.14 17.96
CA ALA A 199 -15.04 26.35 18.29
C ALA A 199 -15.80 27.62 17.88
N ASP A 200 -15.76 28.66 18.72
CA ASP A 200 -16.28 29.99 18.42
C ASP A 200 -15.16 30.84 17.80
N THR A 201 -15.35 31.31 16.57
CA THR A 201 -14.34 32.06 15.79
C THR A 201 -14.16 33.50 16.24
N ARG A 202 -15.08 34.04 17.03
CA ARG A 202 -15.00 35.40 17.59
C ARG A 202 -14.19 35.40 18.88
N LYS A 203 -14.34 34.32 19.65
CA LYS A 203 -13.58 34.11 20.89
C LYS A 203 -12.25 33.40 20.67
N MET A 204 -12.10 32.73 19.53
CA MET A 204 -10.96 31.85 19.20
C MET A 204 -10.76 30.74 20.24
N LYS A 205 -11.86 30.08 20.63
CA LYS A 205 -11.85 29.04 21.67
C LYS A 205 -12.77 27.88 21.33
N VAL A 206 -12.37 26.67 21.76
CA VAL A 206 -13.26 25.51 21.81
C VAL A 206 -14.31 25.72 22.89
N ILE A 207 -15.58 25.74 22.52
CA ILE A 207 -16.69 25.92 23.45
C ILE A 207 -17.27 24.58 23.91
N LYS A 208 -17.27 23.56 23.04
CA LYS A 208 -17.83 22.23 23.29
C LYS A 208 -17.12 21.15 22.49
N SER A 209 -17.33 19.91 22.90
CA SER A 209 -16.97 18.73 22.11
C SER A 209 -17.95 17.60 22.32
N VAL A 210 -18.13 16.76 21.30
CA VAL A 210 -19.03 15.59 21.31
C VAL A 210 -18.24 14.34 20.96
N GLN A 211 -18.36 13.28 21.74
CA GLN A 211 -17.75 11.98 21.40
C GLN A 211 -18.42 11.38 20.16
N VAL A 212 -17.61 10.87 19.23
CA VAL A 212 -18.05 10.26 17.96
C VAL A 212 -17.44 8.86 17.80
N GLY A 213 -17.58 8.27 16.61
CA GLY A 213 -16.95 7.00 16.27
C GLY A 213 -15.42 7.11 16.20
N ARG A 214 -14.78 5.99 15.85
CA ARG A 214 -13.31 5.84 15.86
C ARG A 214 -12.69 6.52 14.65
N TYR A 215 -11.57 7.21 14.88
CA TYR A 215 -10.82 7.96 13.87
C TYR A 215 -11.72 8.80 12.94
N PRO A 216 -12.45 9.79 13.50
CA PRO A 216 -13.33 10.66 12.72
C PRO A 216 -12.52 11.42 11.66
N PHE A 217 -12.93 11.27 10.41
CA PHE A 217 -12.12 11.60 9.24
C PHE A 217 -12.68 12.77 8.43
N GLY A 218 -13.99 12.79 8.18
CA GLY A 218 -14.65 13.88 7.46
C GLY A 218 -15.86 14.44 8.21
N VAL A 219 -16.20 15.69 7.91
CA VAL A 219 -17.29 16.41 8.58
C VAL A 219 -18.08 17.29 7.60
N ALA A 220 -19.40 17.36 7.75
CA ALA A 220 -20.27 18.25 6.98
C ALA A 220 -21.43 18.79 7.82
N LEU A 221 -21.87 20.01 7.54
CA LEU A 221 -23.10 20.58 8.10
C LEU A 221 -24.30 20.21 7.24
N SER A 222 -25.47 20.03 7.87
CA SER A 222 -26.74 20.04 7.16
C SER A 222 -26.97 21.39 6.48
N HIS A 223 -27.76 21.41 5.40
CA HIS A 223 -28.05 22.65 4.69
C HIS A 223 -28.66 23.74 5.59
N ASP A 224 -29.47 23.36 6.58
CA ASP A 224 -30.09 24.25 7.55
C ASP A 224 -29.23 24.54 8.81
N GLU A 225 -28.03 23.96 8.87
CA GLU A 225 -27.07 24.06 9.99
C GLU A 225 -27.63 23.61 11.36
N LYS A 226 -28.65 22.75 11.37
CA LYS A 226 -29.18 22.13 12.59
C LYS A 226 -28.47 20.85 12.99
N LYS A 227 -27.75 20.22 12.06
CA LYS A 227 -26.99 18.99 12.30
C LYS A 227 -25.57 19.08 11.74
N VAL A 228 -24.67 18.34 12.38
CA VAL A 228 -23.33 18.00 11.88
C VAL A 228 -23.30 16.51 11.62
N TYR A 229 -22.75 16.10 10.50
CA TYR A 229 -22.47 14.70 10.16
C TYR A 229 -20.97 14.45 10.22
N VAL A 230 -20.56 13.35 10.85
CA VAL A 230 -19.16 12.95 11.01
C VAL A 230 -18.95 11.55 10.47
N ALA A 231 -18.05 11.40 9.51
CA ALA A 231 -17.63 10.12 8.95
C ALA A 231 -16.46 9.57 9.78
N ASN A 232 -16.60 8.33 10.25
CA ASN A 232 -15.63 7.65 11.12
C ASN A 232 -14.98 6.52 10.33
N ALA A 233 -13.72 6.70 9.96
CA ALA A 233 -12.96 5.75 9.13
C ALA A 233 -12.27 4.66 9.98
N GLY A 234 -12.41 4.70 11.31
CA GLY A 234 -11.78 3.72 12.18
C GLY A 234 -12.51 2.41 12.30
N MET A 235 -11.78 1.31 12.48
CA MET A 235 -12.39 0.02 12.86
C MET A 235 -12.25 -0.24 14.35
N PHE A 236 -11.04 -0.17 14.92
CA PHE A 236 -10.80 -0.58 16.31
C PHE A 236 -10.19 0.51 17.19
N ARG A 237 -10.35 0.33 18.50
CA ARG A 237 -9.56 1.03 19.52
C ARG A 237 -8.54 0.05 20.07
N TYR A 238 -7.28 0.21 19.68
CA TYR A 238 -6.19 -0.63 20.16
C TYR A 238 -5.85 -0.33 21.63
N SER A 239 -5.19 -1.27 22.29
CA SER A 239 -4.82 -1.20 23.70
C SER A 239 -3.43 -1.77 23.93
N LYS A 240 -2.69 -1.12 24.82
CA LYS A 240 -1.42 -1.66 25.34
C LYS A 240 -1.70 -2.91 26.18
N ILE A 241 -0.80 -3.87 26.12
CA ILE A 241 -0.81 -5.08 26.91
C ILE A 241 -0.01 -4.80 28.17
N GLY A 242 -0.68 -4.83 29.33
CA GLY A 242 -0.05 -4.53 30.61
C GLY A 242 0.63 -3.16 30.66
N LYS A 243 1.82 -3.10 31.28
CA LYS A 243 2.66 -1.89 31.43
C LYS A 243 4.05 -2.07 30.80
N LEU A 244 4.15 -2.92 29.79
CA LEU A 244 5.43 -3.41 29.23
C LEU A 244 6.31 -2.27 28.70
N GLU A 245 5.69 -1.27 28.07
CA GLU A 245 6.39 -0.10 27.54
C GLU A 245 6.95 0.81 28.65
N GLU A 246 6.26 0.93 29.79
CA GLU A 246 6.71 1.77 30.90
C GLU A 246 7.94 1.19 31.61
N THR A 247 8.05 -0.14 31.66
CA THR A 247 9.09 -0.83 32.43
C THR A 247 10.31 -1.22 31.59
N SER A 248 10.22 -1.14 30.26
CA SER A 248 11.21 -1.74 29.34
C SER A 248 11.51 -3.22 29.64
N ASP A 249 10.53 -3.92 30.24
CA ASP A 249 10.61 -5.35 30.55
C ASP A 249 9.94 -6.14 29.43
N TYR A 250 10.77 -6.77 28.59
CA TYR A 250 10.34 -7.52 27.43
C TYR A 250 9.96 -8.97 27.73
N THR A 251 10.02 -9.40 28.99
CA THR A 251 9.78 -10.80 29.38
C THR A 251 8.37 -11.24 28.99
N ASN A 252 7.39 -10.35 29.14
CA ASN A 252 5.98 -10.60 28.86
C ASN A 252 5.48 -9.96 27.55
N ALA A 253 6.37 -9.39 26.75
CA ALA A 253 6.01 -8.89 25.43
C ALA A 253 5.75 -10.06 24.45
N LEU A 254 4.82 -9.85 23.53
CA LEU A 254 4.39 -10.87 22.59
C LEU A 254 5.47 -11.11 21.53
N ASN A 255 5.89 -12.36 21.38
CA ASN A 255 6.78 -12.80 20.30
C ASN A 255 6.07 -12.85 18.92
N PHE A 256 4.73 -12.86 18.93
CA PHE A 256 3.88 -12.85 17.74
C PHE A 256 2.51 -12.26 18.11
N PRO A 257 1.78 -11.58 17.19
CA PRO A 257 0.42 -11.11 17.45
C PRO A 257 -0.46 -12.19 18.10
N ALA A 258 -1.30 -11.78 19.05
CA ALA A 258 -2.00 -12.73 19.92
C ALA A 258 -3.15 -13.48 19.25
N PHE A 259 -3.74 -12.90 18.20
CA PHE A 259 -4.91 -13.45 17.52
C PHE A 259 -4.93 -13.04 16.04
N GLY A 260 -5.65 -13.83 15.25
CA GLY A 260 -5.99 -13.51 13.87
C GLY A 260 -7.13 -12.49 13.79
N TYR A 261 -7.20 -11.76 12.69
CA TYR A 261 -8.28 -10.83 12.40
C TYR A 261 -9.64 -11.54 12.37
N ASN A 262 -10.64 -10.90 12.96
CA ASN A 262 -12.02 -11.37 12.99
C ASN A 262 -12.27 -12.71 13.72
N THR A 263 -11.33 -13.23 14.52
CA THR A 263 -11.54 -14.42 15.35
C THR A 263 -12.30 -14.13 16.64
N GLU A 264 -12.74 -15.17 17.35
CA GLU A 264 -13.41 -15.03 18.65
C GLU A 264 -12.45 -14.45 19.71
N GLU A 265 -11.19 -14.87 19.71
CA GLU A 265 -10.14 -14.38 20.60
C GLU A 265 -9.86 -12.89 20.37
N MET A 266 -9.87 -12.43 19.12
CA MET A 266 -9.76 -11.00 18.80
C MET A 266 -10.94 -10.22 19.40
N ARG A 267 -12.16 -10.74 19.26
CA ARG A 267 -13.39 -10.05 19.72
C ARG A 267 -13.45 -9.99 21.25
N ASN A 268 -13.17 -11.10 21.92
CA ASN A 268 -13.38 -11.27 23.35
C ASN A 268 -12.12 -10.98 24.19
N GLY A 269 -10.94 -11.01 23.57
CA GLY A 269 -9.65 -10.97 24.27
C GLY A 269 -9.21 -12.33 24.78
N ILE A 270 -8.01 -12.37 25.36
CA ILE A 270 -7.40 -13.58 25.93
C ILE A 270 -7.11 -13.31 27.40
N VAL A 271 -7.63 -14.17 28.29
CA VAL A 271 -7.34 -14.13 29.72
C VAL A 271 -6.82 -15.51 30.13
N ASN A 272 -5.58 -15.57 30.62
CA ASN A 272 -5.02 -16.75 31.27
C ASN A 272 -4.26 -16.34 32.54
N ASP A 273 -3.70 -17.31 33.27
CA ASP A 273 -3.07 -17.09 34.59
C ASP A 273 -1.90 -16.11 34.58
N SER A 274 -1.28 -15.83 33.41
CA SER A 274 -0.07 -14.99 33.30
C SER A 274 -0.22 -13.79 32.35
N LEU A 275 -1.29 -13.72 31.56
CA LEU A 275 -1.44 -12.73 30.50
C LEU A 275 -2.90 -12.33 30.29
N VAL A 276 -3.14 -11.02 30.26
CA VAL A 276 -4.43 -10.41 29.95
C VAL A 276 -4.28 -9.54 28.72
N ILE A 277 -4.91 -9.95 27.62
CA ILE A 277 -4.93 -9.24 26.36
C ILE A 277 -6.36 -8.76 26.10
N PRO A 278 -6.63 -7.44 26.10
CA PRO A 278 -7.96 -6.92 25.82
C PRO A 278 -8.45 -7.31 24.42
N GLY A 279 -9.74 -7.63 24.30
CA GLY A 279 -10.40 -7.80 23.02
C GLY A 279 -10.62 -6.47 22.29
N LEU A 280 -10.74 -6.53 20.97
CA LEU A 280 -11.03 -5.39 20.11
C LEU A 280 -12.54 -5.18 19.87
N GLY A 281 -13.35 -6.19 20.19
CA GLY A 281 -14.80 -6.20 19.99
C GLY A 281 -15.22 -6.48 18.54
N ASP A 282 -16.49 -6.17 18.23
CA ASP A 282 -17.07 -6.41 16.92
C ASP A 282 -16.58 -5.39 15.85
N PRO A 283 -15.98 -5.82 14.72
CA PRO A 283 -15.66 -4.94 13.60
C PRO A 283 -16.88 -4.20 13.03
N ASN A 284 -18.10 -4.72 13.24
CA ASN A 284 -19.34 -4.08 12.78
C ASN A 284 -20.01 -3.19 13.84
N SER A 285 -19.34 -2.87 14.95
CA SER A 285 -19.84 -1.93 15.96
C SER A 285 -20.23 -0.57 15.34
N ASP A 286 -21.22 0.11 15.93
CA ASP A 286 -21.63 1.48 15.52
C ASP A 286 -20.48 2.50 15.56
N ASN A 287 -19.44 2.25 16.36
CA ASN A 287 -18.25 3.12 16.44
C ASN A 287 -17.26 2.89 15.30
N ALA A 288 -17.39 1.79 14.56
CA ALA A 288 -16.51 1.43 13.46
C ALA A 288 -17.17 1.81 12.14
N PHE A 289 -16.42 2.32 11.16
CA PHE A 289 -16.87 2.58 9.78
C PHE A 289 -18.34 3.04 9.68
N SER A 290 -18.59 4.25 10.15
CA SER A 290 -19.96 4.78 10.31
C SER A 290 -20.02 6.29 10.13
N VAL A 291 -21.23 6.79 9.83
CA VAL A 291 -21.55 8.21 9.84
C VAL A 291 -22.43 8.51 11.04
N TRP A 292 -22.04 9.49 11.86
CA TRP A 292 -22.82 9.92 13.03
C TRP A 292 -23.46 11.27 12.75
N ALA A 293 -24.72 11.43 13.10
CA ALA A 293 -25.45 12.69 13.04
C ALA A 293 -25.51 13.31 14.44
N ILE A 294 -25.22 14.61 14.54
CA ILE A 294 -25.20 15.37 15.78
C ILE A 294 -26.09 16.60 15.62
N SER A 295 -27.14 16.74 16.42
CA SER A 295 -27.93 17.96 16.50
C SER A 295 -27.13 19.07 17.19
N ILE A 296 -27.17 20.24 16.59
CA ILE A 296 -26.52 21.49 17.05
C ILE A 296 -27.53 22.65 17.15
N GLU A 297 -28.83 22.33 17.21
CA GLU A 297 -29.89 23.34 17.44
C GLU A 297 -29.69 24.10 18.75
N ASP A 298 -29.13 23.43 19.76
CA ASP A 298 -28.62 24.03 20.99
C ASP A 298 -27.12 23.72 21.13
N LEU A 299 -26.26 24.68 20.81
CA LEU A 299 -24.81 24.54 20.93
C LEU A 299 -24.32 24.39 22.37
N SER A 300 -25.16 24.65 23.38
CA SER A 300 -24.82 24.37 24.78
C SER A 300 -24.98 22.89 25.14
N ASP A 301 -25.79 22.14 24.38
CA ASP A 301 -26.10 20.72 24.59
C ASP A 301 -26.22 19.95 23.26
N PRO A 302 -25.13 19.87 22.46
CA PRO A 302 -25.14 19.14 21.19
C PRO A 302 -25.30 17.62 21.41
N LYS A 303 -26.13 16.96 20.59
CA LYS A 303 -26.54 15.55 20.82
C LYS A 303 -26.37 14.68 19.61
N VAL A 304 -25.76 13.50 19.78
CA VAL A 304 -25.77 12.44 18.77
C VAL A 304 -27.21 11.95 18.59
N THR A 305 -27.75 12.11 17.38
CA THR A 305 -29.12 11.69 17.02
C THR A 305 -29.16 10.37 16.26
N ALA A 306 -28.10 10.03 15.54
CA ALA A 306 -28.02 8.78 14.78
C ALA A 306 -26.58 8.27 14.63
N ARG A 307 -26.46 6.95 14.46
CA ARG A 307 -25.22 6.23 14.13
C ARG A 307 -25.52 5.29 12.96
N ILE A 308 -24.92 5.57 11.81
CA ILE A 308 -25.33 5.02 10.52
C ILE A 308 -24.18 4.19 9.96
N LYS A 309 -24.40 2.89 9.77
CA LYS A 309 -23.43 1.96 9.19
C LYS A 309 -23.50 2.03 7.67
N THR A 310 -22.49 2.61 7.04
CA THR A 310 -22.43 2.83 5.59
C THR A 310 -21.77 1.67 4.85
N GLY A 311 -22.11 1.49 3.58
CA GLY A 311 -21.46 0.52 2.70
C GLY A 311 -21.64 -0.93 3.15
N ASN A 312 -20.66 -1.77 2.81
CA ASN A 312 -20.71 -3.20 3.11
C ASN A 312 -20.19 -3.49 4.52
N LEU A 313 -20.88 -4.37 5.23
CA LEU A 313 -20.46 -4.85 6.55
C LEU A 313 -19.36 -5.91 6.41
N VAL A 314 -18.45 -5.98 7.39
CA VAL A 314 -17.47 -7.07 7.46
C VAL A 314 -18.20 -8.41 7.58
N GLY A 315 -17.86 -9.35 6.71
CA GLY A 315 -18.52 -10.66 6.58
C GLY A 315 -19.76 -10.67 5.67
N GLN A 316 -20.25 -9.53 5.20
CA GLN A 316 -21.33 -9.47 4.22
C GLN A 316 -20.87 -10.10 2.90
N LEU A 317 -21.71 -10.94 2.29
CA LEU A 317 -21.43 -11.49 0.97
C LEU A 317 -21.67 -10.42 -0.10
N VAL A 318 -20.60 -10.01 -0.78
CA VAL A 318 -20.61 -9.12 -1.93
C VAL A 318 -20.17 -9.94 -3.14
N GLU A 319 -21.07 -10.15 -4.10
CA GLU A 319 -20.81 -10.97 -5.29
C GLU A 319 -20.32 -12.41 -4.95
N GLY A 320 -20.76 -12.94 -3.81
CA GLY A 320 -20.38 -14.27 -3.33
C GLY A 320 -19.07 -14.32 -2.52
N ILE A 321 -18.38 -13.19 -2.36
CA ILE A 321 -17.16 -13.07 -1.56
C ILE A 321 -17.50 -12.37 -0.23
N PRO A 322 -17.14 -12.93 0.94
CA PRO A 322 -17.32 -12.24 2.20
C PRO A 322 -16.38 -11.03 2.26
N ALA A 323 -16.93 -9.84 2.54
CA ALA A 323 -16.15 -8.64 2.74
C ALA A 323 -15.20 -8.81 3.94
N VAL A 324 -13.91 -8.59 3.72
CA VAL A 324 -12.87 -8.64 4.74
C VAL A 324 -12.69 -7.26 5.35
N GLY A 325 -12.45 -6.26 4.51
CA GLY A 325 -12.46 -4.84 4.90
C GLY A 325 -13.89 -4.30 5.03
N GLY A 326 -14.08 -3.35 5.95
CA GLY A 326 -15.31 -2.56 6.02
C GLY A 326 -15.30 -1.37 5.06
N SER A 327 -16.28 -0.48 5.17
CA SER A 327 -16.56 0.53 4.15
C SER A 327 -15.60 1.72 4.07
N SER A 328 -14.97 2.11 5.19
CA SER A 328 -14.14 3.32 5.30
C SER A 328 -14.85 4.59 4.79
N PRO A 329 -15.90 5.07 5.50
CA PRO A 329 -16.53 6.34 5.15
C PRO A 329 -15.57 7.49 5.43
N ASN A 330 -15.30 8.32 4.43
CA ASN A 330 -14.27 9.37 4.53
C ASN A 330 -14.79 10.79 4.31
N SER A 331 -15.34 11.14 3.14
CA SER A 331 -15.82 12.50 2.84
C SER A 331 -17.34 12.59 2.90
N LEU A 332 -17.82 13.76 3.33
CA LEU A 332 -19.25 14.05 3.44
C LEU A 332 -19.60 15.33 2.66
N VAL A 333 -20.79 15.34 2.05
CA VAL A 333 -21.40 16.55 1.50
C VAL A 333 -22.92 16.47 1.66
N ALA A 334 -23.57 17.60 1.93
CA ALA A 334 -25.01 17.69 2.13
C ALA A 334 -25.70 18.51 1.03
N THR A 335 -26.94 18.12 0.74
CA THR A 335 -27.96 18.85 -0.04
C THR A 335 -29.08 19.30 0.91
N SER A 336 -30.16 19.87 0.37
CA SER A 336 -31.37 20.14 1.18
C SER A 336 -32.01 18.88 1.78
N ASP A 337 -31.89 17.73 1.12
CA ASP A 337 -32.61 16.51 1.51
C ASP A 337 -31.70 15.33 1.90
N TYR A 338 -30.45 15.30 1.42
CA TYR A 338 -29.55 14.16 1.58
C TYR A 338 -28.15 14.54 2.05
N VAL A 339 -27.51 13.63 2.77
CA VAL A 339 -26.06 13.59 3.01
C VAL A 339 -25.47 12.43 2.21
N PHE A 340 -24.36 12.69 1.52
CA PHE A 340 -23.62 11.69 0.75
C PHE A 340 -22.32 11.38 1.47
N ALA A 341 -21.99 10.09 1.57
CA ALA A 341 -20.74 9.60 2.15
C ALA A 341 -19.99 8.71 1.15
N SER A 342 -18.73 9.03 0.88
CA SER A 342 -17.84 8.16 0.09
C SER A 342 -17.31 7.03 0.96
N ASN A 343 -17.36 5.79 0.45
CA ASN A 343 -16.81 4.61 1.11
C ASN A 343 -15.58 4.11 0.32
N GLY A 344 -14.39 4.50 0.77
CA GLY A 344 -13.14 4.32 0.02
C GLY A 344 -12.76 2.86 -0.26
N ASN A 345 -13.23 1.92 0.57
CA ASN A 345 -12.95 0.49 0.42
C ASN A 345 -13.99 -0.27 -0.43
N ASN A 346 -15.21 0.26 -0.63
CA ASN A 346 -16.32 -0.45 -1.29
C ASN A 346 -16.74 0.12 -2.65
N ASP A 347 -16.00 1.11 -3.17
CA ASP A 347 -16.27 1.77 -4.46
C ASP A 347 -17.74 2.22 -4.62
N ASN A 348 -18.31 2.79 -3.56
CA ASN A 348 -19.69 3.26 -3.56
C ASN A 348 -19.88 4.55 -2.73
N ILE A 349 -21.03 5.19 -2.95
CA ILE A 349 -21.50 6.35 -2.20
C ILE A 349 -22.79 5.98 -1.46
N THR A 350 -22.80 6.15 -0.15
CA THR A 350 -24.00 6.00 0.67
C THR A 350 -24.79 7.31 0.65
N VAL A 351 -26.10 7.21 0.43
CA VAL A 351 -27.06 8.33 0.47
C VAL A 351 -27.91 8.21 1.74
N ILE A 352 -27.86 9.23 2.57
CA ILE A 352 -28.55 9.32 3.86
C ILE A 352 -29.61 10.40 3.76
N ASP A 353 -30.86 10.08 4.11
CA ASP A 353 -31.93 11.07 4.25
C ASP A 353 -31.72 11.92 5.52
N ILE A 354 -31.76 13.24 5.38
CA ILE A 354 -31.44 14.17 6.47
C ILE A 354 -32.55 14.28 7.53
N LYS A 355 -33.79 13.93 7.16
CA LYS A 355 -34.97 14.01 8.03
C LYS A 355 -35.04 12.77 8.92
N THR A 356 -34.76 11.60 8.37
CA THR A 356 -34.85 10.32 9.08
C THR A 356 -33.50 9.79 9.57
N ASP A 357 -32.38 10.39 9.16
CA ASP A 357 -31.01 9.92 9.45
C ASP A 357 -30.81 8.44 9.06
N SER A 358 -31.34 8.03 7.91
CA SER A 358 -31.30 6.64 7.44
C SER A 358 -30.81 6.52 6.01
N ILE A 359 -30.14 5.40 5.69
CA ILE A 359 -29.69 5.10 4.34
C ILE A 359 -30.89 4.87 3.42
N VAL A 360 -30.93 5.57 2.29
CA VAL A 360 -31.96 5.40 1.25
C VAL A 360 -31.40 4.75 -0.01
N LYS A 361 -30.09 4.84 -0.24
CA LYS A 361 -29.45 4.31 -1.45
C LYS A 361 -27.95 4.07 -1.25
N GLU A 362 -27.44 3.04 -1.91
CA GLU A 362 -26.01 2.89 -2.21
C GLU A 362 -25.82 3.07 -3.72
N ILE A 363 -24.93 3.98 -4.11
CA ILE A 363 -24.57 4.27 -5.50
C ILE A 363 -23.22 3.63 -5.79
N HIS A 364 -23.21 2.56 -6.58
CA HIS A 364 -21.98 1.87 -6.94
C HIS A 364 -21.25 2.60 -8.07
N LEU A 365 -19.95 2.85 -7.90
CA LEU A 365 -19.08 3.46 -8.89
C LEU A 365 -18.53 2.38 -9.83
N LYS A 366 -19.19 2.23 -10.98
CA LYS A 366 -18.88 1.20 -11.97
C LYS A 366 -18.38 1.88 -13.25
N PRO A 367 -17.06 2.01 -13.46
CA PRO A 367 -16.54 2.80 -14.57
C PRO A 367 -16.90 2.20 -15.94
N ASP A 368 -16.99 0.87 -16.02
CA ASP A 368 -17.47 0.15 -17.21
C ASP A 368 -18.11 -1.19 -16.80
N GLU A 369 -19.07 -1.69 -17.58
CA GLU A 369 -19.74 -2.97 -17.34
C GLU A 369 -18.78 -4.17 -17.31
N THR A 370 -17.68 -4.10 -18.05
CA THR A 370 -16.63 -5.14 -18.05
C THR A 370 -15.75 -5.11 -16.80
N LEU A 371 -15.74 -3.99 -16.08
CA LEU A 371 -14.87 -3.73 -14.92
C LEU A 371 -15.62 -3.77 -13.58
N LYS A 372 -16.95 -3.85 -13.59
CA LYS A 372 -17.81 -3.73 -12.40
C LYS A 372 -17.51 -4.71 -11.25
N HIS A 373 -16.80 -5.79 -11.53
CA HIS A 373 -16.42 -6.83 -10.56
C HIS A 373 -15.06 -6.56 -9.90
N PHE A 374 -14.26 -5.62 -10.43
CA PHE A 374 -12.95 -5.29 -9.90
C PHE A 374 -13.02 -4.03 -9.05
N ARG A 375 -12.61 -4.15 -7.78
CA ARG A 375 -12.52 -3.01 -6.85
C ARG A 375 -11.21 -2.24 -7.02
N GLY A 376 -11.20 -0.99 -6.59
CA GLY A 376 -10.07 -0.06 -6.61
C GLY A 376 -10.36 1.29 -7.28
N VAL A 377 -11.62 1.75 -7.29
CA VAL A 377 -11.98 3.10 -7.75
C VAL A 377 -11.58 4.14 -6.70
N ILE A 378 -11.66 3.77 -5.41
CA ILE A 378 -11.21 4.56 -4.25
C ILE A 378 -11.90 5.94 -4.24
N PRO A 379 -13.23 6.00 -3.97
CA PRO A 379 -13.93 7.26 -3.84
C PRO A 379 -13.41 8.03 -2.63
N PHE A 380 -12.98 9.26 -2.89
CA PHE A 380 -12.36 10.10 -1.87
C PHE A 380 -13.17 11.38 -1.64
N GLY A 381 -12.81 12.51 -2.28
CA GLY A 381 -13.53 13.77 -2.15
C GLY A 381 -14.89 13.79 -2.84
N LEU A 382 -15.82 14.58 -2.29
CA LEU A 382 -17.16 14.81 -2.84
C LEU A 382 -17.46 16.30 -3.01
N ALA A 383 -18.20 16.67 -4.05
CA ALA A 383 -18.77 18.00 -4.21
C ALA A 383 -20.12 17.96 -4.93
N VAL A 384 -21.07 18.79 -4.48
CA VAL A 384 -22.39 18.92 -5.12
C VAL A 384 -22.43 20.20 -5.96
N SER A 385 -23.12 20.17 -7.10
CA SER A 385 -23.38 21.35 -7.92
C SER A 385 -24.26 22.36 -7.16
N PRO A 386 -24.11 23.69 -7.38
CA PRO A 386 -24.94 24.69 -6.69
C PRO A 386 -26.45 24.54 -6.89
N ASP A 387 -26.89 23.87 -7.97
CA ASP A 387 -28.30 23.58 -8.24
C ASP A 387 -28.79 22.24 -7.68
N GLU A 388 -27.94 21.54 -6.93
CA GLU A 388 -28.19 20.24 -6.30
C GLU A 388 -28.65 19.13 -7.26
N LYS A 389 -28.23 19.20 -8.54
CA LYS A 389 -28.56 18.17 -9.55
C LYS A 389 -27.44 17.18 -9.83
N GLN A 390 -26.20 17.54 -9.52
CA GLN A 390 -25.04 16.68 -9.78
C GLN A 390 -24.19 16.53 -8.53
N LEU A 391 -23.73 15.30 -8.30
CA LEU A 391 -22.68 14.98 -7.34
C LEU A 391 -21.44 14.57 -8.11
N PHE A 392 -20.30 15.16 -7.75
CA PHE A 392 -19.00 14.88 -8.30
C PHE A 392 -18.15 14.13 -7.26
N VAL A 393 -17.47 13.08 -7.70
CA VAL A 393 -16.69 12.18 -6.85
C VAL A 393 -15.26 12.14 -7.36
N ALA A 394 -14.27 12.39 -6.51
CA ALA A 394 -12.88 12.09 -6.84
C ALA A 394 -12.68 10.58 -6.77
N GLU A 395 -12.35 9.97 -7.91
CA GLU A 395 -12.11 8.54 -8.06
C GLU A 395 -10.60 8.32 -8.15
N ALA A 396 -9.96 8.31 -6.98
CA ALA A 396 -8.51 8.35 -6.85
C ALA A 396 -7.83 7.19 -7.58
N GLY A 397 -8.42 6.01 -7.48
CA GLY A 397 -7.89 4.78 -8.03
C GLY A 397 -8.04 4.63 -9.53
N ILE A 398 -8.76 5.50 -10.24
CA ILE A 398 -8.82 5.51 -11.73
C ILE A 398 -8.50 6.87 -12.35
N ASN A 399 -7.93 7.79 -11.57
CA ASN A 399 -7.50 9.11 -12.01
C ASN A 399 -8.61 9.92 -12.72
N ALA A 400 -9.80 9.93 -12.10
CA ALA A 400 -10.98 10.56 -12.68
C ALA A 400 -11.87 11.27 -11.66
N ILE A 401 -12.84 12.03 -12.18
CA ILE A 401 -14.00 12.51 -11.44
C ILE A 401 -15.24 11.79 -11.95
N GLY A 402 -15.91 11.03 -11.09
CA GLY A 402 -17.22 10.45 -11.35
C GLY A 402 -18.30 11.53 -11.27
N VAL A 403 -19.24 11.52 -12.21
CA VAL A 403 -20.39 12.43 -12.26
C VAL A 403 -21.66 11.62 -12.00
N ILE A 404 -22.40 11.95 -10.95
CA ILE A 404 -23.65 11.31 -10.56
C ILE A 404 -24.80 12.30 -10.78
N ASP A 405 -25.83 11.87 -11.51
CA ASP A 405 -27.11 12.57 -11.62
C ASP A 405 -27.94 12.32 -10.35
N LEU A 406 -28.21 13.37 -9.57
CA LEU A 406 -28.89 13.25 -8.28
C LEU A 406 -30.39 12.89 -8.40
N PRO A 407 -31.17 13.41 -9.37
CA PRO A 407 -32.56 13.00 -9.54
C PRO A 407 -32.75 11.49 -9.76
N SER A 408 -31.80 10.84 -10.45
CA SER A 408 -31.88 9.40 -10.73
C SER A 408 -30.91 8.53 -9.91
N PHE A 409 -29.97 9.13 -9.20
CA PHE A 409 -28.84 8.48 -8.50
C PHE A 409 -27.98 7.59 -9.39
N ASN A 410 -27.88 7.92 -10.69
CA ASN A 410 -27.08 7.16 -11.65
C ASN A 410 -25.73 7.82 -11.91
N VAL A 411 -24.69 7.01 -12.07
CA VAL A 411 -23.39 7.46 -12.56
C VAL A 411 -23.54 7.79 -14.06
N ALA A 412 -23.40 9.07 -14.41
CA ALA A 412 -23.54 9.60 -15.76
C ALA A 412 -22.25 9.46 -16.60
N GLY A 413 -21.09 9.43 -15.95
CA GLY A 413 -19.80 9.25 -16.61
C GLY A 413 -18.61 9.77 -15.80
N HIS A 414 -17.45 9.84 -16.44
CA HIS A 414 -16.17 10.09 -15.78
C HIS A 414 -15.33 11.13 -16.55
N ILE A 415 -14.66 12.02 -15.81
CA ILE A 415 -13.79 13.08 -16.34
C ILE A 415 -12.34 12.78 -15.95
N PRO A 416 -11.37 12.69 -16.89
CA PRO A 416 -9.99 12.36 -16.54
C PRO A 416 -9.28 13.52 -15.86
N THR A 417 -8.45 13.20 -14.87
CA THR A 417 -7.69 14.16 -14.04
C THR A 417 -6.19 13.82 -14.00
N GLY A 418 -5.44 14.49 -13.12
CA GLY A 418 -4.09 14.07 -12.74
C GLY A 418 -4.12 12.84 -11.83
N TRP A 419 -2.95 12.38 -11.41
CA TRP A 419 -2.80 11.19 -10.59
C TRP A 419 -3.33 11.42 -9.17
N PHE A 420 -4.21 10.52 -8.75
CA PHE A 420 -4.78 10.44 -7.41
C PHE A 420 -5.59 11.70 -7.03
N PRO A 421 -6.71 11.99 -7.72
CA PRO A 421 -7.61 13.08 -7.31
C PRO A 421 -8.09 12.86 -5.87
N SER A 422 -7.98 13.87 -5.02
CA SER A 422 -8.20 13.76 -3.56
C SER A 422 -9.42 14.54 -3.06
N LYS A 423 -9.53 15.83 -3.38
CA LYS A 423 -10.64 16.71 -3.03
C LYS A 423 -11.07 17.54 -4.23
N LEU A 424 -12.34 17.93 -4.24
CA LEU A 424 -12.87 18.80 -5.29
C LEU A 424 -13.93 19.77 -4.76
N LYS A 425 -14.14 20.87 -5.49
CA LYS A 425 -15.21 21.86 -5.27
C LYS A 425 -15.79 22.31 -6.61
N VAL A 426 -17.07 22.67 -6.61
CA VAL A 426 -17.74 23.27 -7.77
C VAL A 426 -17.76 24.79 -7.60
N THR A 427 -17.51 25.54 -8.66
CA THR A 427 -17.58 27.01 -8.61
C THR A 427 -19.02 27.48 -8.36
N PRO A 428 -19.24 28.64 -7.69
CA PRO A 428 -20.59 29.13 -7.38
C PRO A 428 -21.48 29.36 -8.61
N ASP A 429 -20.88 29.63 -9.78
CA ASP A 429 -21.59 29.76 -11.06
C ASP A 429 -22.03 28.41 -11.68
N GLY A 430 -21.65 27.29 -11.07
CA GLY A 430 -21.97 25.94 -11.52
C GLY A 430 -21.29 25.52 -12.82
N LYS A 431 -20.20 26.19 -13.24
CA LYS A 431 -19.56 25.95 -14.55
C LYS A 431 -18.29 25.12 -14.47
N ARG A 432 -17.58 25.13 -13.34
CA ARG A 432 -16.25 24.53 -13.23
C ARG A 432 -16.08 23.69 -11.97
N ILE A 433 -15.20 22.71 -12.08
CA ILE A 433 -14.71 21.88 -10.98
C ILE A 433 -13.26 22.26 -10.72
N ILE A 434 -12.94 22.49 -9.45
CA ILE A 434 -11.58 22.64 -8.94
C ILE A 434 -11.25 21.31 -8.26
N VAL A 435 -10.17 20.64 -8.64
CA VAL A 435 -9.77 19.34 -8.08
C VAL A 435 -8.30 19.32 -7.71
N THR A 436 -7.98 18.84 -6.51
CA THR A 436 -6.61 18.54 -6.11
C THR A 436 -6.24 17.12 -6.55
N ASN A 437 -5.06 16.94 -7.12
CA ASN A 437 -4.49 15.64 -7.47
C ASN A 437 -3.22 15.45 -6.62
N ALA A 438 -3.27 14.51 -5.68
CA ALA A 438 -2.27 14.36 -4.63
C ALA A 438 -0.87 14.02 -5.18
N LYS A 439 -0.82 13.16 -6.20
CA LYS A 439 0.41 12.69 -6.86
C LYS A 439 0.69 13.42 -8.18
N GLY A 440 -0.21 14.32 -8.60
CA GLY A 440 -0.02 15.23 -9.74
C GLY A 440 0.28 14.50 -11.06
N PHE A 441 1.53 14.55 -11.50
CA PHE A 441 2.01 13.84 -12.69
C PHE A 441 3.06 12.76 -12.37
N GLY A 442 3.30 12.46 -11.10
CA GLY A 442 4.36 11.57 -10.62
C GLY A 442 5.67 12.31 -10.28
N SER A 443 6.67 11.53 -9.87
CA SER A 443 7.99 12.00 -9.44
C SER A 443 8.92 12.32 -10.60
N GLY A 444 8.96 11.44 -11.62
CA GLY A 444 9.99 11.50 -12.65
C GLY A 444 11.36 11.08 -12.10
N PRO A 445 12.46 11.34 -12.85
CA PRO A 445 13.79 10.91 -12.46
C PRO A 445 14.30 11.66 -11.23
N ASN A 446 15.11 11.00 -10.40
CA ASN A 446 15.75 11.58 -9.22
C ASN A 446 17.27 11.35 -9.16
N GLY A 447 17.86 10.86 -10.25
CA GLY A 447 19.30 10.70 -10.43
C GLY A 447 19.70 10.53 -11.90
N GLY A 448 20.97 10.28 -12.13
CA GLY A 448 21.53 10.05 -13.48
C GLY A 448 22.13 11.29 -14.12
N LYS A 449 22.86 11.09 -15.21
CA LYS A 449 23.69 12.11 -15.88
C LYS A 449 22.93 13.37 -16.34
N ASP A 450 21.64 13.22 -16.65
CA ASP A 450 20.78 14.28 -17.18
C ASP A 450 19.90 14.93 -16.10
N PHE A 451 19.91 14.38 -14.87
CA PHE A 451 19.14 14.90 -13.75
C PHE A 451 19.82 16.12 -13.12
N LYS A 452 18.99 17.10 -12.75
CA LYS A 452 19.43 18.32 -12.07
C LYS A 452 18.68 18.42 -10.75
N GLU A 453 19.42 18.25 -9.66
CA GLU A 453 18.87 18.31 -8.31
C GLU A 453 18.28 19.69 -8.02
N GLY A 454 17.02 19.70 -7.58
CA GLY A 454 16.30 20.89 -7.13
C GLY A 454 16.51 21.19 -5.64
N GLY A 455 15.84 22.22 -5.12
CA GLY A 455 15.92 22.56 -3.69
C GLY A 455 15.22 21.55 -2.78
N GLU A 456 14.37 20.69 -3.33
CA GLU A 456 13.69 19.58 -2.66
C GLU A 456 14.58 18.35 -2.41
N GLY A 457 15.73 18.25 -3.08
CA GLY A 457 16.62 17.09 -3.08
C GLY A 457 16.14 15.97 -4.01
N THR A 458 16.52 14.72 -3.71
CA THR A 458 16.25 13.54 -4.55
C THR A 458 15.26 12.54 -3.93
N TYR A 459 14.87 12.74 -2.68
CA TYR A 459 13.98 11.81 -1.98
C TYR A 459 12.58 11.84 -2.58
N ILE A 460 12.06 10.67 -2.95
CA ILE A 460 10.84 10.49 -3.75
C ILE A 460 9.63 11.25 -3.19
N GLY A 461 9.38 11.18 -1.89
CA GLY A 461 8.23 11.84 -1.29
C GLY A 461 8.33 13.37 -1.17
N ASN A 462 9.48 13.97 -1.48
CA ASN A 462 9.64 15.42 -1.57
C ASN A 462 9.50 15.95 -3.01
N ILE A 463 9.84 15.12 -3.99
CA ILE A 463 9.88 15.50 -5.41
C ILE A 463 8.55 15.24 -6.11
N MET A 464 7.70 14.35 -5.60
CA MET A 464 6.36 14.10 -6.14
C MET A 464 5.42 15.27 -5.86
N LYS A 465 5.28 16.20 -6.82
CA LYS A 465 4.43 17.38 -6.65
C LYS A 465 2.96 17.09 -6.92
N GLY A 466 2.09 17.71 -6.13
CA GLY A 466 0.65 17.73 -6.39
C GLY A 466 0.25 18.74 -7.46
N THR A 467 -1.03 18.71 -7.86
CA THR A 467 -1.61 19.74 -8.73
C THR A 467 -3.01 20.14 -8.28
N VAL A 468 -3.41 21.37 -8.61
CA VAL A 468 -4.80 21.82 -8.61
C VAL A 468 -5.25 22.02 -10.05
N SER A 469 -6.28 21.30 -10.49
CA SER A 469 -6.85 21.41 -11.83
C SER A 469 -8.16 22.18 -11.83
N VAL A 470 -8.36 22.99 -12.87
CA VAL A 470 -9.58 23.74 -13.13
C VAL A 470 -10.20 23.21 -14.41
N ILE A 471 -11.37 22.61 -14.29
CA ILE A 471 -12.02 21.82 -15.35
C ILE A 471 -13.42 22.39 -15.61
N GLU A 472 -13.76 22.64 -16.87
CA GLU A 472 -15.13 22.99 -17.26
C GLU A 472 -16.05 21.77 -17.10
N ILE A 473 -17.24 21.97 -16.54
CA ILE A 473 -18.24 20.91 -16.44
C ILE A 473 -18.72 20.55 -17.85
N PRO A 474 -18.53 19.29 -18.30
CA PRO A 474 -18.81 18.91 -19.68
C PRO A 474 -20.31 18.77 -19.94
N SER A 475 -20.70 18.96 -21.20
CA SER A 475 -22.01 18.48 -21.68
C SER A 475 -22.10 16.95 -21.64
N GLU A 476 -23.30 16.37 -21.66
CA GLU A 476 -23.51 14.91 -21.68
C GLU A 476 -22.73 14.22 -22.82
N LYS A 477 -22.66 14.86 -24.00
CA LYS A 477 -21.92 14.33 -25.16
C LYS A 477 -20.41 14.33 -24.94
N GLU A 478 -19.88 15.36 -24.29
CA GLU A 478 -18.46 15.45 -23.94
C GLU A 478 -18.11 14.48 -22.82
N LEU A 479 -18.98 14.35 -21.82
CA LEU A 479 -18.81 13.41 -20.72
C LEU A 479 -18.68 11.97 -21.24
N LYS A 480 -19.52 11.53 -22.19
CA LYS A 480 -19.38 10.19 -22.81
C LYS A 480 -18.01 9.96 -23.46
N LYS A 481 -17.46 10.98 -24.13
CA LYS A 481 -16.11 10.90 -24.73
C LYS A 481 -15.02 10.86 -23.66
N MET A 482 -15.18 11.65 -22.61
CA MET A 482 -14.26 11.68 -21.47
C MET A 482 -14.27 10.35 -20.72
N THR A 483 -15.43 9.73 -20.52
CA THR A 483 -15.56 8.38 -19.95
C THR A 483 -14.76 7.36 -20.75
N ALA A 484 -14.96 7.31 -22.08
CA ALA A 484 -14.20 6.40 -22.93
C ALA A 484 -12.68 6.61 -22.82
N ARG A 485 -12.24 7.87 -22.66
CA ARG A 485 -10.84 8.22 -22.45
C ARG A 485 -10.33 7.75 -21.07
N VAL A 486 -11.12 7.89 -20.00
CA VAL A 486 -10.78 7.36 -18.67
C VAL A 486 -10.58 5.85 -18.75
N ILE A 487 -11.45 5.11 -19.44
CA ILE A 487 -11.31 3.66 -19.59
C ILE A 487 -10.02 3.33 -20.35
N SER A 488 -9.75 3.95 -21.49
CA SER A 488 -8.53 3.68 -22.27
C SER A 488 -7.23 4.10 -21.57
N ASN A 489 -7.31 5.08 -20.67
CA ASN A 489 -6.17 5.52 -19.86
C ASN A 489 -5.80 4.54 -18.75
N ASN A 490 -6.77 3.74 -18.28
CA ASN A 490 -6.55 2.81 -17.18
C ASN A 490 -6.38 1.36 -17.67
N PHE A 491 -7.00 0.99 -18.80
CA PHE A 491 -7.04 -0.39 -19.26
C PHE A 491 -6.90 -0.50 -20.79
N TYR A 492 -6.00 -1.37 -21.23
CA TYR A 492 -6.07 -1.98 -22.55
C TYR A 492 -6.87 -3.28 -22.45
N MET A 493 -7.76 -3.55 -23.41
CA MET A 493 -8.64 -4.72 -23.38
C MET A 493 -8.52 -5.51 -24.67
N GLU A 494 -8.19 -6.79 -24.57
CA GLU A 494 -8.07 -7.69 -25.72
C GLU A 494 -8.78 -9.03 -25.48
N ARG A 495 -9.27 -9.66 -26.56
CA ARG A 495 -9.87 -11.00 -26.48
C ARG A 495 -8.78 -12.06 -26.38
N ALA A 496 -8.91 -12.97 -25.41
CA ALA A 496 -7.93 -14.01 -25.13
C ALA A 496 -7.55 -14.86 -26.36
N GLY A 497 -8.49 -15.12 -27.29
CA GLY A 497 -8.24 -15.89 -28.50
C GLY A 497 -7.15 -15.30 -29.42
N ARG A 498 -6.86 -14.00 -29.34
CA ARG A 498 -5.75 -13.37 -30.07
C ARG A 498 -4.40 -13.68 -29.43
N LEU A 499 -4.32 -13.56 -28.11
CA LEU A 499 -3.11 -13.81 -27.31
C LEU A 499 -2.69 -15.29 -27.32
N LEU A 500 -3.67 -16.20 -27.30
CA LEU A 500 -3.43 -17.64 -27.25
C LEU A 500 -2.60 -18.16 -28.42
N LYS A 501 -2.68 -17.52 -29.61
CA LYS A 501 -1.91 -17.94 -30.79
C LYS A 501 -0.41 -17.73 -30.63
N SER A 502 0.01 -16.74 -29.85
CA SER A 502 1.42 -16.41 -29.61
C SER A 502 1.98 -17.00 -28.31
N MET A 503 1.14 -17.63 -27.48
CA MET A 503 1.48 -18.06 -26.12
C MET A 503 1.22 -19.54 -25.85
N GLU A 504 1.01 -20.36 -26.89
CA GLU A 504 0.62 -21.76 -26.75
C GLU A 504 1.62 -22.57 -25.88
N ASP A 505 2.91 -22.37 -26.10
CA ASP A 505 3.99 -23.04 -25.35
C ASP A 505 4.43 -22.29 -24.09
N ASN A 506 3.90 -21.09 -23.81
CA ASN A 506 4.32 -20.30 -22.64
C ASN A 506 3.86 -20.97 -21.34
N PRO A 507 4.70 -21.14 -20.30
CA PRO A 507 4.30 -21.75 -19.04
C PRO A 507 3.27 -20.90 -18.25
N ILE A 508 3.17 -19.61 -18.53
CA ILE A 508 2.20 -18.70 -17.92
C ILE A 508 0.90 -18.75 -18.73
N PRO A 509 -0.22 -19.18 -18.14
CA PRO A 509 -1.53 -19.09 -18.79
C PRO A 509 -1.92 -17.64 -19.06
N VAL A 510 -2.67 -17.39 -20.13
CA VAL A 510 -3.13 -16.03 -20.50
C VAL A 510 -4.08 -15.44 -19.44
N TYR A 511 -4.85 -16.30 -18.78
CA TYR A 511 -5.72 -15.96 -17.65
C TYR A 511 -5.87 -17.19 -16.74
N GLY A 512 -6.27 -16.97 -15.48
CA GLY A 512 -6.50 -18.05 -14.52
C GLY A 512 -7.47 -19.12 -15.03
N GLY A 513 -7.05 -20.38 -15.00
CA GLY A 513 -7.85 -21.52 -15.44
C GLY A 513 -7.81 -21.80 -16.96
N GLN A 514 -7.04 -21.04 -17.73
CA GLN A 514 -6.89 -21.26 -19.18
C GLN A 514 -6.21 -22.61 -19.51
N LYS A 515 -5.13 -22.93 -18.78
CA LYS A 515 -4.44 -24.23 -18.77
C LYS A 515 -3.71 -24.39 -17.46
N GLU A 516 -3.28 -25.61 -17.15
CA GLU A 516 -2.38 -25.84 -16.03
C GLU A 516 -0.96 -25.37 -16.37
N SER A 517 -0.35 -24.58 -15.49
CA SER A 517 1.06 -24.21 -15.58
C SER A 517 1.95 -25.39 -15.17
N PRO A 518 3.12 -25.60 -15.81
CA PRO A 518 4.13 -26.50 -15.28
C PRO A 518 4.78 -25.97 -13.99
N ILE A 519 4.61 -24.68 -13.68
CA ILE A 519 5.01 -24.09 -12.39
C ILE A 519 3.92 -24.40 -11.37
N ARG A 520 4.30 -25.00 -10.24
CA ARG A 520 3.42 -25.43 -9.14
C ARG A 520 3.76 -24.76 -7.81
N HIS A 521 4.99 -24.26 -7.67
CA HIS A 521 5.47 -23.58 -6.47
C HIS A 521 5.97 -22.17 -6.82
N ILE A 522 5.42 -21.18 -6.14
CA ILE A 522 5.85 -19.79 -6.20
C ILE A 522 6.60 -19.49 -4.91
N VAL A 523 7.82 -18.96 -5.04
CA VAL A 523 8.54 -18.35 -3.92
C VAL A 523 8.61 -16.86 -4.18
N PHE A 524 8.05 -16.07 -3.27
CA PHE A 524 8.04 -14.62 -3.39
C PHE A 524 8.94 -14.01 -2.31
N ILE A 525 10.04 -13.39 -2.75
CA ILE A 525 11.02 -12.78 -1.87
C ILE A 525 10.86 -11.28 -1.94
N SER A 526 10.53 -10.66 -0.81
CA SER A 526 10.62 -9.21 -0.66
C SER A 526 11.95 -8.84 -0.04
N LYS A 527 12.49 -7.74 -0.54
CA LYS A 527 13.62 -7.02 0.01
C LYS A 527 13.23 -5.56 0.31
N GLU A 528 14.20 -4.70 0.60
CA GLU A 528 14.02 -3.30 0.98
C GLU A 528 14.83 -2.31 0.11
N ASN A 529 14.52 -1.03 0.27
CA ASN A 529 14.26 -0.11 -0.84
C ASN A 529 15.42 0.22 -1.79
N ARG A 530 15.44 -0.36 -3.00
CA ARG A 530 16.44 -0.08 -4.05
C ARG A 530 15.84 0.25 -5.40
N THR A 531 16.61 1.03 -6.16
CA THR A 531 16.26 1.43 -7.53
C THR A 531 16.99 0.57 -8.54
N TYR A 532 16.44 0.48 -9.76
CA TYR A 532 17.02 -0.32 -10.83
C TYR A 532 18.45 0.11 -11.14
N ASP A 533 18.71 1.40 -11.33
CA ASP A 533 20.03 1.88 -11.73
C ASP A 533 21.13 1.63 -10.69
N GLU A 534 20.80 1.72 -9.40
CA GLU A 534 21.78 1.49 -8.33
C GLU A 534 22.35 0.08 -8.35
N VAL A 535 21.56 -0.91 -8.76
CA VAL A 535 21.93 -2.33 -8.79
C VAL A 535 22.33 -2.78 -10.21
N PHE A 536 21.52 -2.42 -11.21
CA PHE A 536 21.60 -2.91 -12.58
C PHE A 536 21.93 -1.83 -13.62
N GLY A 537 22.29 -0.61 -13.22
CA GLY A 537 22.65 0.47 -14.14
C GLY A 537 23.79 0.12 -15.12
N GLN A 538 24.63 -0.87 -14.77
CA GLN A 538 25.72 -1.38 -15.60
C GLN A 538 25.35 -2.59 -16.48
N VAL A 539 24.14 -3.14 -16.37
CA VAL A 539 23.69 -4.29 -17.16
C VAL A 539 23.42 -3.85 -18.60
N ALA A 540 24.34 -4.14 -19.51
CA ALA A 540 24.34 -3.61 -20.89
C ALA A 540 23.10 -3.89 -21.75
N LYS A 541 22.28 -4.90 -21.40
CA LYS A 541 21.03 -5.20 -22.11
C LYS A 541 19.84 -4.39 -21.60
N GLY A 542 19.95 -3.84 -20.40
CA GLY A 542 18.95 -2.98 -19.80
C GLY A 542 19.15 -1.53 -20.19
N ASP A 543 18.12 -0.73 -20.00
CA ASP A 543 18.20 0.73 -20.09
C ASP A 543 18.63 1.26 -18.71
N GLY A 544 19.93 1.25 -18.44
CA GLY A 544 20.48 1.64 -17.13
C GLY A 544 21.50 2.76 -17.24
N ASP A 545 21.61 3.59 -16.18
CA ASP A 545 22.67 4.59 -16.05
C ASP A 545 23.79 4.10 -15.14
N ALA A 546 24.88 3.64 -15.76
CA ALA A 546 26.06 3.14 -15.05
C ALA A 546 26.76 4.18 -14.16
N SER A 547 26.49 5.48 -14.35
CA SER A 547 27.12 6.55 -13.54
C SER A 547 26.58 6.62 -12.12
N ILE A 548 25.39 6.07 -11.87
CA ILE A 548 24.74 6.00 -10.56
C ILE A 548 24.61 4.56 -10.04
N ALA A 549 25.28 3.60 -10.68
CA ALA A 549 25.33 2.22 -10.24
C ALA A 549 26.19 2.04 -8.97
N ARG A 550 25.58 2.31 -7.81
CA ARG A 550 26.22 2.29 -6.49
C ARG A 550 26.64 0.89 -6.03
N TYR A 551 25.93 -0.15 -6.47
CA TYR A 551 26.07 -1.52 -5.97
C TYR A 551 26.47 -2.56 -7.03
N GLY A 552 26.89 -2.07 -8.21
CA GLY A 552 27.36 -2.87 -9.32
C GLY A 552 28.82 -3.34 -9.21
N HIS A 553 29.47 -3.47 -10.36
CA HIS A 553 30.90 -3.75 -10.54
C HIS A 553 31.76 -2.49 -10.48
N ASN A 554 33.03 -2.67 -10.11
CA ASN A 554 34.08 -1.63 -10.11
C ASN A 554 33.66 -0.35 -9.38
N VAL A 555 32.98 -0.50 -8.24
CA VAL A 555 32.56 0.62 -7.41
C VAL A 555 33.57 0.85 -6.29
N SER A 556 33.66 2.10 -5.83
CA SER A 556 34.57 2.51 -4.76
C SER A 556 33.86 3.39 -3.75
N PHE A 557 34.05 3.09 -2.47
CA PHE A 557 33.37 3.77 -1.37
C PHE A 557 34.22 3.77 -0.10
N SER A 558 33.82 4.59 0.87
CA SER A 558 34.49 4.73 2.16
C SER A 558 33.47 4.65 3.26
N ASN A 559 33.90 4.24 4.46
CA ASN A 559 33.05 4.36 5.63
C ASN A 559 32.81 5.85 5.96
N LYS A 560 31.79 6.12 6.78
CA LYS A 560 31.34 7.47 7.16
C LYS A 560 32.46 8.32 7.75
N ALA A 561 33.38 7.70 8.48
CA ALA A 561 34.55 8.35 9.06
C ALA A 561 35.68 8.64 8.05
N GLY A 562 35.63 8.08 6.84
CA GLY A 562 36.67 8.20 5.81
C GLY A 562 37.98 7.48 6.16
N THR A 563 37.98 6.61 7.16
CA THR A 563 39.16 5.91 7.68
C THR A 563 39.46 4.60 6.96
N ILE A 564 38.47 4.00 6.30
CA ILE A 564 38.60 2.77 5.52
C ILE A 564 37.99 3.03 4.14
N ARG A 565 38.72 2.64 3.09
CA ARG A 565 38.30 2.80 1.70
C ARG A 565 38.46 1.50 0.95
N ILE A 566 37.44 1.13 0.18
CA ILE A 566 37.44 -0.01 -0.72
C ILE A 566 37.45 0.51 -2.15
N GLU A 567 38.32 -0.07 -2.97
CA GLU A 567 38.44 0.20 -4.41
C GLU A 567 38.13 -1.08 -5.18
N ASP A 568 37.59 -0.90 -6.39
CA ASP A 568 37.34 -1.97 -7.35
C ASP A 568 36.49 -3.12 -6.74
N ALA A 569 35.40 -2.77 -6.06
CA ALA A 569 34.48 -3.71 -5.47
C ALA A 569 33.37 -4.14 -6.42
N THR A 570 32.86 -5.35 -6.23
CA THR A 570 31.52 -5.75 -6.69
C THR A 570 30.65 -5.98 -5.46
N VAL A 571 29.57 -5.20 -5.31
CA VAL A 571 28.75 -5.24 -4.09
C VAL A 571 27.66 -6.29 -4.18
N MET A 572 26.79 -6.25 -5.20
CA MET A 572 25.69 -7.21 -5.36
C MET A 572 26.02 -8.31 -6.40
N ALA A 573 27.03 -9.13 -6.08
CA ALA A 573 27.57 -10.14 -7.01
C ALA A 573 26.55 -11.22 -7.42
N ASN A 574 25.71 -11.69 -6.48
CA ASN A 574 24.67 -12.68 -6.78
C ASN A 574 23.55 -12.06 -7.61
N HIS A 575 23.09 -10.83 -7.33
CA HIS A 575 22.08 -10.17 -8.15
C HIS A 575 22.55 -10.01 -9.61
N LEU A 576 23.80 -9.58 -9.82
CA LEU A 576 24.38 -9.45 -11.16
C LEU A 576 24.52 -10.81 -11.87
N LYS A 577 24.91 -11.86 -11.14
CA LYS A 577 24.95 -13.22 -11.69
C LYS A 577 23.55 -13.72 -12.06
N LEU A 578 22.56 -13.53 -11.19
CA LEU A 578 21.17 -13.90 -11.44
C LEU A 578 20.62 -13.18 -12.67
N ALA A 579 20.88 -11.88 -12.81
CA ALA A 579 20.51 -11.10 -14.00
C ALA A 579 21.14 -11.66 -15.30
N SER A 580 22.37 -12.16 -15.22
CA SER A 580 23.05 -12.77 -16.37
C SER A 580 22.56 -14.19 -16.71
N GLN A 581 21.96 -14.89 -15.75
CA GLN A 581 21.53 -16.29 -15.89
C GLN A 581 20.03 -16.44 -16.16
N PHE A 582 19.22 -15.51 -15.67
CA PHE A 582 17.76 -15.56 -15.75
C PHE A 582 17.19 -14.26 -16.35
N ALA A 583 15.96 -13.90 -15.98
CA ALA A 583 15.28 -12.73 -16.49
C ALA A 583 15.19 -11.63 -15.42
N ILE A 584 15.38 -10.39 -15.85
CA ILE A 584 15.10 -9.18 -15.04
C ILE A 584 14.14 -8.25 -15.78
N GLY A 585 13.41 -7.43 -15.05
CA GLY A 585 12.61 -6.34 -15.62
C GLY A 585 13.39 -5.04 -15.53
N ASP A 586 13.60 -4.36 -16.66
CA ASP A 586 14.11 -2.99 -16.62
C ASP A 586 13.00 -1.94 -16.73
N ASN A 587 11.77 -2.32 -17.05
CA ASN A 587 10.65 -1.40 -17.10
C ASN A 587 9.65 -1.77 -15.99
N PHE A 588 10.16 -2.10 -14.80
CA PHE A 588 9.41 -2.45 -13.60
C PHE A 588 9.46 -1.31 -12.58
N TYR A 589 8.29 -0.98 -12.03
CA TYR A 589 8.14 0.05 -11.03
C TYR A 589 7.38 -0.48 -9.82
N VAL A 590 7.76 0.01 -8.64
CA VAL A 590 6.93 -0.15 -7.45
C VAL A 590 5.82 0.90 -7.48
N ASP A 591 4.61 0.52 -7.07
CA ASP A 591 3.47 1.45 -6.97
C ASP A 591 3.54 2.34 -5.70
N SER A 592 4.52 2.09 -4.83
CA SER A 592 4.69 2.69 -3.51
C SER A 592 5.61 3.91 -3.49
N ASP A 593 5.30 4.84 -2.59
CA ASP A 593 6.13 6.00 -2.31
C ASP A 593 7.18 5.68 -1.23
N VAL A 594 6.81 4.88 -0.22
CA VAL A 594 7.65 4.49 0.93
C VAL A 594 7.28 3.07 1.43
N SER A 595 7.96 2.59 2.47
CA SER A 595 7.81 1.19 2.91
C SER A 595 6.44 0.88 3.48
N ALA A 596 5.84 1.83 4.19
CA ALA A 596 4.52 1.61 4.76
C ALA A 596 3.49 1.22 3.69
N ASP A 597 3.35 1.98 2.60
CA ASP A 597 2.46 1.61 1.50
C ASP A 597 3.02 0.50 0.61
N GLY A 598 4.35 0.39 0.47
CA GLY A 598 5.05 -0.72 -0.20
C GLY A 598 4.67 -2.11 0.32
N HIS A 599 4.66 -2.28 1.64
CA HIS A 599 4.28 -3.54 2.27
C HIS A 599 2.80 -3.89 2.06
N ARG A 600 1.90 -2.92 1.76
CA ARG A 600 0.51 -3.23 1.35
C ARG A 600 0.47 -3.74 -0.08
N TRP A 601 1.22 -3.11 -0.99
CA TRP A 601 1.32 -3.57 -2.36
C TRP A 601 1.91 -4.98 -2.46
N LEU A 602 2.94 -5.30 -1.66
CA LEU A 602 3.54 -6.64 -1.57
C LEU A 602 2.58 -7.75 -1.14
N VAL A 603 1.40 -7.40 -0.62
CA VAL A 603 0.36 -8.36 -0.24
C VAL A 603 -0.93 -8.16 -1.03
N ASN A 604 -0.81 -7.54 -2.20
CA ASN A 604 -1.89 -7.23 -3.13
C ASN A 604 -3.06 -6.52 -2.46
N THR A 605 -2.73 -5.57 -1.58
CA THR A 605 -3.67 -4.63 -0.97
C THR A 605 -3.30 -3.25 -1.48
N TYR A 606 -4.19 -2.61 -2.23
CA TYR A 606 -3.94 -1.24 -2.67
C TYR A 606 -4.17 -0.28 -1.49
N PRO A 607 -3.29 0.73 -1.28
CA PRO A 607 -3.51 1.77 -0.29
C PRO A 607 -4.84 2.49 -0.52
N ASN A 608 -5.69 2.51 0.50
CA ASN A 608 -6.90 3.31 0.50
C ASN A 608 -6.59 4.76 0.91
N GLU A 609 -7.61 5.62 0.96
CA GLU A 609 -7.49 7.03 1.35
C GLU A 609 -6.91 7.23 2.76
N TRP A 610 -7.16 6.28 3.68
CA TRP A 610 -6.63 6.33 5.03
C TRP A 610 -5.10 6.20 5.00
N VAL A 611 -4.59 5.17 4.32
CA VAL A 611 -3.14 4.95 4.15
C VAL A 611 -2.51 6.13 3.39
N GLU A 612 -3.10 6.53 2.27
CA GLU A 612 -2.55 7.58 1.39
C GLU A 612 -2.46 8.95 2.07
N THR A 613 -3.33 9.25 3.04
CA THR A 613 -3.27 10.50 3.80
C THR A 613 -2.41 10.42 5.06
N CYS A 614 -2.36 9.26 5.72
CA CYS A 614 -1.66 9.09 6.98
C CYS A 614 -0.17 8.79 6.78
N THR A 615 0.20 8.01 5.77
CA THR A 615 1.59 7.58 5.53
C THR A 615 2.52 8.76 5.23
N PRO A 616 2.24 9.64 4.23
CA PRO A 616 3.10 10.79 3.97
C PRO A 616 3.19 11.75 5.18
N ALA A 617 2.09 11.95 5.90
CA ALA A 617 2.09 12.75 7.11
C ALA A 617 3.00 12.15 8.19
N SER A 618 2.99 10.83 8.37
CA SER A 618 3.84 10.18 9.37
C SER A 618 5.33 10.27 9.00
N TYR A 619 5.68 9.98 7.75
CA TYR A 619 7.06 10.13 7.27
C TYR A 619 7.54 11.59 7.27
N GLY A 620 6.61 12.56 7.20
CA GLY A 620 6.89 13.98 7.36
C GLY A 620 7.06 14.45 8.82
N GLY A 621 6.97 13.56 9.81
CA GLY A 621 7.02 13.91 11.24
C GLY A 621 5.75 14.62 11.74
N ASN A 622 4.66 14.51 10.99
CA ASN A 622 3.40 15.22 11.21
C ASN A 622 2.31 14.34 11.85
N ARG A 623 2.57 13.05 12.01
CA ARG A 623 1.67 12.04 12.59
C ARG A 623 2.49 10.94 13.27
N GLU A 624 2.62 11.01 14.59
CA GLU A 624 3.51 10.16 15.38
C GLU A 624 2.80 9.63 16.63
N TYR A 625 3.11 8.39 16.98
CA TYR A 625 2.71 7.81 18.25
C TYR A 625 3.45 8.48 19.41
N LYS A 626 2.69 8.89 20.43
CA LYS A 626 3.22 9.44 21.69
C LYS A 626 3.03 8.44 22.83
N PRO A 627 4.10 7.84 23.39
CA PRO A 627 4.01 6.81 24.43
C PRO A 627 3.19 7.22 25.66
N VAL A 628 3.34 8.45 26.12
CA VAL A 628 2.64 8.97 27.32
C VAL A 628 1.19 9.39 27.05
N SER A 629 0.75 9.36 25.80
CA SER A 629 -0.59 9.83 25.43
C SER A 629 -1.68 8.92 25.98
N LYS A 630 -2.75 9.56 26.44
CA LYS A 630 -3.98 8.91 26.90
C LYS A 630 -5.11 8.97 25.86
N ALA A 631 -4.85 9.56 24.70
CA ALA A 631 -5.83 9.65 23.63
C ALA A 631 -6.16 8.23 23.12
N PRO A 632 -7.45 7.85 23.03
CA PRO A 632 -7.85 6.48 22.69
C PRO A 632 -7.38 6.02 21.30
N GLY A 633 -7.15 6.94 20.37
CA GLY A 633 -6.64 6.66 19.03
C GLY A 633 -5.11 6.71 18.90
N SER A 634 -4.36 7.00 19.96
CA SER A 634 -2.89 7.23 19.86
C SER A 634 -2.14 6.05 19.24
N LEU A 635 -2.57 4.81 19.53
CA LEU A 635 -1.93 3.60 19.01
C LEU A 635 -2.19 3.32 17.52
N GLY A 636 -3.16 4.00 16.90
CA GLY A 636 -3.37 3.99 15.44
C GLY A 636 -2.73 5.19 14.73
N MET A 637 -1.93 5.99 15.44
CA MET A 637 -1.11 7.07 14.87
C MET A 637 0.29 6.53 14.52
N ASN A 638 0.34 5.41 13.82
CA ASN A 638 1.56 4.71 13.46
C ASN A 638 1.96 5.01 12.00
N GLY A 639 3.27 4.98 11.73
CA GLY A 639 3.86 5.32 10.43
C GLY A 639 4.40 4.12 9.68
N ALA A 640 5.72 3.90 9.80
CA ALA A 640 6.47 2.88 9.08
C ALA A 640 6.23 1.46 9.63
N SER A 641 5.15 0.82 9.19
CA SER A 641 4.79 -0.56 9.58
C SER A 641 4.75 -1.47 8.36
N GLY A 642 5.32 -2.68 8.47
CA GLY A 642 5.28 -3.71 7.43
C GLY A 642 4.04 -4.62 7.49
N ALA A 643 3.05 -4.28 8.32
CA ALA A 643 1.81 -5.04 8.49
C ALA A 643 0.56 -4.27 8.02
N ILE A 644 -0.44 -5.03 7.59
CA ILE A 644 -1.77 -4.51 7.22
C ILE A 644 -2.58 -4.30 8.50
N TYR A 645 -3.13 -3.10 8.67
CA TYR A 645 -4.07 -2.83 9.76
C TYR A 645 -5.52 -3.11 9.32
N PRO A 646 -6.41 -3.45 10.25
CA PRO A 646 -7.84 -3.54 10.00
C PRO A 646 -8.46 -2.37 9.20
N GLU A 647 -7.98 -1.14 9.42
CA GLU A 647 -8.37 0.07 8.69
C GLU A 647 -7.90 0.07 7.21
N ASP A 648 -6.87 -0.71 6.88
CA ASP A 648 -6.24 -0.77 5.55
C ASP A 648 -6.87 -1.86 4.65
N TYR A 649 -7.66 -2.80 5.20
CA TYR A 649 -8.19 -3.91 4.39
C TYR A 649 -9.08 -3.42 3.26
N ASN A 650 -8.76 -3.84 2.03
CA ASN A 650 -9.67 -3.73 0.92
C ASN A 650 -10.89 -4.67 1.11
N GLU A 651 -11.99 -4.42 0.39
CA GLU A 651 -13.23 -5.20 0.50
C GLU A 651 -13.00 -6.71 0.40
N SER A 652 -12.19 -7.18 -0.56
CA SER A 652 -11.93 -8.61 -0.74
C SER A 652 -10.76 -9.15 0.09
N GLY A 653 -10.13 -8.31 0.92
CA GLY A 653 -8.95 -8.65 1.72
C GLY A 653 -7.64 -8.59 0.93
N SER A 654 -6.62 -9.23 1.49
CA SER A 654 -5.26 -9.30 0.95
C SER A 654 -5.03 -10.57 0.14
N MET A 655 -3.80 -10.77 -0.37
CA MET A 655 -3.39 -12.04 -0.99
C MET A 655 -3.67 -13.23 -0.07
N TRP A 656 -3.53 -13.06 1.25
CA TRP A 656 -3.69 -14.12 2.24
C TRP A 656 -5.13 -14.66 2.27
N ASP A 657 -6.09 -13.73 2.28
CA ASP A 657 -7.52 -14.04 2.26
C ASP A 657 -7.90 -14.67 0.92
N HIS A 658 -7.28 -14.21 -0.17
CA HIS A 658 -7.50 -14.77 -1.51
C HIS A 658 -7.00 -16.20 -1.64
N LEU A 659 -5.79 -16.49 -1.14
CA LEU A 659 -5.22 -17.84 -1.15
C LEU A 659 -6.06 -18.80 -0.30
N GLU A 660 -6.42 -18.41 0.93
CA GLU A 660 -7.28 -19.22 1.81
C GLU A 660 -8.64 -19.50 1.17
N ARG A 661 -9.31 -18.47 0.65
CA ARG A 661 -10.63 -18.58 0.02
C ARG A 661 -10.62 -19.52 -1.18
N ASN A 662 -9.50 -19.60 -1.90
CA ASN A 662 -9.33 -20.49 -3.05
C ASN A 662 -8.61 -21.81 -2.70
N LYS A 663 -8.39 -22.10 -1.41
CA LYS A 663 -7.77 -23.33 -0.91
C LYS A 663 -6.37 -23.59 -1.48
N ILE A 664 -5.60 -22.52 -1.67
CA ILE A 664 -4.19 -22.60 -2.06
C ILE A 664 -3.37 -22.69 -0.79
N ASP A 665 -2.51 -23.70 -0.70
CA ASP A 665 -1.63 -23.86 0.46
C ASP A 665 -0.45 -22.88 0.39
N PHE A 666 -0.14 -22.24 1.52
CA PHE A 666 0.92 -21.24 1.60
C PHE A 666 1.59 -21.21 2.97
N PHE A 667 2.81 -20.66 3.02
CA PHE A 667 3.52 -20.42 4.26
C PHE A 667 4.36 -19.15 4.21
N ASN A 668 4.35 -18.38 5.29
CA ASN A 668 4.94 -17.05 5.38
C ASN A 668 6.19 -17.01 6.28
N PHE A 669 7.29 -16.49 5.74
CA PHE A 669 8.49 -16.12 6.49
C PHE A 669 8.58 -14.59 6.58
N GLY A 670 7.93 -14.03 7.59
CA GLY A 670 8.16 -12.66 8.07
C GLY A 670 7.38 -11.52 7.40
N PHE A 671 6.52 -11.76 6.41
CA PHE A 671 5.62 -10.71 5.87
C PHE A 671 4.48 -10.39 6.84
N SER A 672 3.96 -9.16 6.78
CA SER A 672 2.71 -8.74 7.45
C SER A 672 2.64 -8.91 8.97
N VAL A 673 3.78 -9.08 9.64
CA VAL A 673 3.86 -9.32 11.10
C VAL A 673 4.60 -8.22 11.84
N MET A 674 5.16 -7.24 11.12
CA MET A 674 5.79 -6.04 11.67
C MET A 674 4.74 -4.95 11.90
N PHE A 675 4.07 -4.96 13.06
CA PHE A 675 3.20 -3.85 13.48
C PHE A 675 3.98 -2.83 14.30
N GLU A 676 3.60 -1.56 14.18
CA GLU A 676 4.07 -0.44 15.02
C GLU A 676 2.93 0.12 15.89
N PRO A 677 3.24 0.60 17.12
CA PRO A 677 4.56 0.60 17.76
C PRO A 677 4.98 -0.79 18.27
N ALA A 678 6.27 -1.11 18.16
CA ALA A 678 6.86 -2.34 18.69
C ALA A 678 8.24 -2.13 19.36
N PHE A 679 8.74 -3.17 20.03
CA PHE A 679 10.10 -3.19 20.57
C PHE A 679 11.08 -3.82 19.59
N TYR A 680 12.26 -3.20 19.51
CA TYR A 680 13.40 -3.63 18.70
C TYR A 680 14.59 -3.87 19.61
N ASP A 681 15.22 -5.04 19.48
CA ASP A 681 16.44 -5.40 20.18
C ASP A 681 17.18 -6.49 19.40
N GLU A 682 18.51 -6.53 19.49
CA GLU A 682 19.32 -7.54 18.81
C GLU A 682 19.09 -8.96 19.37
N SER A 683 18.68 -9.08 20.63
CA SER A 683 18.34 -10.36 21.26
C SER A 683 17.05 -10.99 20.70
N PHE A 684 16.24 -10.24 19.95
CA PHE A 684 15.00 -10.72 19.35
C PHE A 684 15.24 -11.50 18.05
N LYS A 685 16.37 -12.21 17.95
CA LYS A 685 16.85 -12.85 16.72
C LYS A 685 15.84 -13.78 16.03
N TYR A 686 14.90 -14.38 16.76
CA TYR A 686 13.89 -15.29 16.20
C TYR A 686 12.58 -14.63 15.75
N THR A 687 12.33 -13.39 16.18
CA THR A 687 11.06 -12.69 15.89
C THR A 687 11.28 -11.38 15.14
N GLY A 688 12.45 -10.77 15.25
CA GLY A 688 12.76 -9.43 14.72
C GLY A 688 12.32 -8.36 15.71
N ILE A 689 11.06 -8.43 16.13
CA ILE A 689 10.43 -7.48 17.03
C ILE A 689 9.67 -8.20 18.15
N LYS A 690 9.26 -7.45 19.17
CA LYS A 690 8.24 -7.88 20.12
C LYS A 690 7.09 -6.89 20.20
N GLN A 691 5.88 -7.42 20.26
CA GLN A 691 4.63 -6.65 20.27
C GLN A 691 4.13 -6.41 21.70
N PHE A 692 3.63 -5.21 21.96
CA PHE A 692 2.99 -4.86 23.24
C PHE A 692 1.60 -4.24 23.06
N VAL A 693 1.09 -4.25 21.83
CA VAL A 693 -0.24 -3.76 21.47
C VAL A 693 -1.03 -4.93 20.90
N ASN A 694 -2.34 -4.95 21.16
CA ASN A 694 -3.24 -6.03 20.74
C ASN A 694 -3.65 -5.97 19.27
N PHE A 695 -2.70 -5.77 18.35
CA PHE A 695 -2.96 -5.75 16.92
C PHE A 695 -3.31 -7.17 16.40
N PRO A 696 -4.35 -7.32 15.54
CA PRO A 696 -4.65 -8.58 14.90
C PRO A 696 -3.84 -8.73 13.61
N VAL A 697 -3.32 -9.93 13.36
CA VAL A 697 -2.71 -10.29 12.07
C VAL A 697 -3.76 -10.82 11.10
N PRO A 698 -3.63 -10.72 9.75
CA PRO A 698 -4.56 -11.42 8.85
C PRO A 698 -4.76 -12.88 9.27
N ALA A 699 -6.01 -13.29 9.45
CA ALA A 699 -6.33 -14.60 10.02
C ALA A 699 -5.66 -15.78 9.30
N PRO A 700 -5.59 -15.81 7.94
CA PRO A 700 -4.96 -16.92 7.24
C PRO A 700 -3.48 -17.14 7.56
N ILE A 701 -2.74 -16.08 7.93
CA ILE A 701 -1.30 -16.17 8.24
C ILE A 701 -1.03 -16.42 9.73
N PHE A 702 -2.05 -16.38 10.59
CA PHE A 702 -1.88 -16.61 12.02
C PHE A 702 -1.25 -17.99 12.29
N SER A 703 -1.75 -19.05 11.66
CA SER A 703 -1.21 -20.42 11.80
C SER A 703 -0.17 -20.79 10.75
N ARG A 704 -0.02 -19.98 9.70
CA ARG A 704 0.82 -20.26 8.52
C ARG A 704 2.03 -19.33 8.40
N SER A 705 2.51 -18.82 9.53
CA SER A 705 3.75 -18.04 9.58
C SER A 705 4.79 -18.74 10.45
N SER A 706 6.06 -18.62 10.08
CA SER A 706 7.17 -19.07 10.93
C SER A 706 7.11 -18.39 12.31
N ARG A 707 7.54 -19.13 13.32
CA ARG A 707 7.70 -18.65 14.71
C ARG A 707 9.16 -18.50 15.11
N GLN A 708 10.08 -18.80 14.19
CA GLN A 708 11.53 -18.80 14.41
C GLN A 708 12.28 -18.02 13.31
N TYR A 709 11.55 -17.37 12.41
CA TYR A 709 12.09 -16.51 11.37
C TYR A 709 11.76 -15.04 11.71
N PRO A 710 12.78 -14.18 11.88
CA PRO A 710 12.55 -12.80 12.25
C PRO A 710 12.07 -11.97 11.05
N THR A 711 11.12 -11.07 11.30
CA THR A 711 10.71 -10.03 10.33
C THR A 711 11.78 -8.92 10.25
N TYR A 712 11.39 -7.71 9.86
CA TYR A 712 12.25 -6.53 9.82
C TYR A 712 12.95 -6.26 11.17
N ASN A 713 14.28 -6.23 11.14
CA ASN A 713 15.18 -5.70 12.16
C ASN A 713 16.60 -5.79 11.60
N THR A 714 17.21 -4.65 11.28
CA THR A 714 18.51 -4.60 10.62
C THR A 714 19.67 -5.01 11.53
N SER A 715 19.47 -5.12 12.85
CA SER A 715 20.48 -5.68 13.77
C SER A 715 20.64 -7.20 13.63
N ILE A 716 19.67 -7.88 13.01
CA ILE A 716 19.75 -9.30 12.71
C ILE A 716 20.30 -9.46 11.29
N PRO A 717 21.41 -10.18 11.08
CA PRO A 717 21.91 -10.47 9.73
C PRO A 717 20.95 -11.32 8.90
N ASP A 718 20.87 -11.05 7.60
CA ASP A 718 20.11 -11.88 6.68
C ASP A 718 20.72 -13.29 6.57
N GLN A 719 22.02 -13.45 6.88
CA GLN A 719 22.61 -14.78 7.03
C GLN A 719 21.95 -15.63 8.12
N PHE A 720 21.48 -15.01 9.22
CA PHE A 720 20.73 -15.72 10.25
C PHE A 720 19.34 -16.13 9.72
N ARG A 721 18.64 -15.18 9.08
CA ARG A 721 17.33 -15.42 8.44
C ARG A 721 17.38 -16.60 7.49
N VAL A 722 18.34 -16.62 6.57
CA VAL A 722 18.47 -17.71 5.61
C VAL A 722 18.77 -19.05 6.28
N SER A 723 19.58 -19.07 7.34
CA SER A 723 19.82 -20.31 8.10
C SER A 723 18.53 -20.83 8.75
N GLN A 724 17.68 -19.96 9.30
CA GLN A 724 16.35 -20.37 9.83
C GLN A 724 15.41 -20.81 8.72
N PHE A 725 15.39 -20.13 7.57
CA PHE A 725 14.61 -20.53 6.41
C PHE A 725 14.99 -21.93 5.93
N ILE A 726 16.27 -22.18 5.66
CA ILE A 726 16.78 -23.48 5.17
C ILE A 726 16.43 -24.60 6.16
N LYS A 727 16.65 -24.36 7.45
CA LYS A 727 16.33 -25.31 8.52
C LYS A 727 14.84 -25.65 8.53
N GLU A 728 13.98 -24.64 8.64
CA GLU A 728 12.53 -24.85 8.74
C GLU A 728 11.93 -25.42 7.46
N PHE A 729 12.40 -24.99 6.30
CA PHE A 729 12.02 -25.53 5.00
C PHE A 729 12.34 -27.03 4.93
N GLY A 730 13.57 -27.41 5.31
CA GLY A 730 14.01 -28.80 5.37
C GLY A 730 13.14 -29.65 6.30
N GLU A 731 12.88 -29.14 7.51
CA GLU A 731 12.05 -29.81 8.50
C GLU A 731 10.61 -30.03 8.03
N LYS A 732 10.00 -29.04 7.35
CA LYS A 732 8.60 -29.11 6.92
C LYS A 732 8.39 -29.87 5.61
N TRP A 733 9.29 -29.70 4.64
CA TRP A 733 8.99 -30.04 3.24
C TRP A 733 10.02 -30.92 2.55
N ILE A 734 11.13 -31.29 3.21
CA ILE A 734 12.09 -32.26 2.65
C ILE A 734 11.92 -33.62 3.33
N GLY A 735 11.77 -34.68 2.52
CA GLY A 735 11.57 -36.07 2.93
C GLY A 735 10.31 -36.71 2.35
N GLU A 736 10.14 -38.02 2.57
CA GLU A 736 9.00 -38.79 2.05
C GLU A 736 7.65 -38.31 2.62
N GLY A 737 6.65 -38.17 1.74
CA GLY A 737 5.28 -37.77 2.12
C GLY A 737 5.09 -36.30 2.46
N LYS A 738 6.15 -35.49 2.44
CA LYS A 738 6.07 -34.03 2.64
C LYS A 738 5.94 -33.32 1.29
N MET A 739 5.14 -32.27 1.26
CA MET A 739 4.99 -31.41 0.07
C MET A 739 5.16 -29.95 0.46
N MET A 740 5.95 -29.23 -0.33
CA MET A 740 6.03 -27.77 -0.26
C MET A 740 4.66 -27.16 -0.62
N PRO A 741 4.21 -26.10 0.06
CA PRO A 741 3.01 -25.36 -0.31
C PRO A 741 3.16 -24.73 -1.71
N GLN A 742 2.05 -24.30 -2.28
CA GLN A 742 2.03 -23.68 -3.61
C GLN A 742 2.62 -22.27 -3.58
N VAL A 743 2.57 -21.57 -2.45
CA VAL A 743 3.16 -20.24 -2.26
C VAL A 743 4.01 -20.19 -0.99
N VAL A 744 5.24 -19.72 -1.09
CA VAL A 744 6.08 -19.38 0.07
C VAL A 744 6.51 -17.92 -0.06
N THR A 745 6.33 -17.12 0.99
CA THR A 745 6.82 -15.74 1.04
C THR A 745 8.01 -15.62 1.99
N VAL A 746 8.98 -14.77 1.67
CA VAL A 746 10.21 -14.59 2.46
C VAL A 746 10.63 -13.12 2.45
N ILE A 747 10.81 -12.50 3.62
CA ILE A 747 11.41 -11.16 3.73
C ILE A 747 12.91 -11.25 4.01
N ILE A 748 13.72 -10.52 3.25
CA ILE A 748 15.17 -10.39 3.42
C ILE A 748 15.50 -8.89 3.43
N PRO A 749 15.39 -8.21 4.59
CA PRO A 749 15.25 -6.75 4.63
C PRO A 749 16.55 -5.97 4.85
N ASN A 750 17.73 -6.60 5.01
CA ASN A 750 18.91 -5.82 5.42
C ASN A 750 19.39 -4.84 4.37
N ASP A 751 19.00 -4.98 3.10
CA ASP A 751 19.28 -3.95 2.10
C ASP A 751 18.49 -2.65 2.30
N HIS A 752 17.58 -2.55 3.26
CA HIS A 752 17.14 -1.26 3.80
C HIS A 752 18.37 -0.42 4.20
N GLY A 753 19.33 -1.08 4.85
CA GLY A 753 20.51 -0.47 5.44
C GLY A 753 20.22 0.21 6.78
N ALA A 754 21.29 0.48 7.53
CA ALA A 754 21.26 1.26 8.76
C ALA A 754 22.60 1.98 8.96
N ASP A 755 22.78 2.65 10.09
CA ASP A 755 24.08 3.20 10.46
C ASP A 755 25.18 2.13 10.49
N GLU A 756 26.42 2.56 10.27
CA GLU A 756 27.60 1.70 10.33
C GLU A 756 27.78 1.12 11.74
N ARG A 757 27.96 -0.20 11.82
CA ARG A 757 28.22 -0.94 13.05
C ARG A 757 29.41 -1.89 12.83
N PRO A 758 30.65 -1.37 12.76
CA PRO A 758 31.83 -2.19 12.48
C PRO A 758 32.01 -3.37 13.45
N ALA A 759 31.69 -3.16 14.74
CA ALA A 759 31.77 -4.20 15.77
C ALA A 759 30.78 -5.36 15.54
N ALA A 760 29.66 -5.09 14.87
CA ALA A 760 28.64 -6.08 14.50
C ALA A 760 28.82 -6.59 13.07
N GLY A 761 29.96 -6.34 12.41
CA GLY A 761 30.24 -6.82 11.06
C GLY A 761 29.72 -5.94 9.91
N TYR A 762 29.21 -4.73 10.22
CA TYR A 762 28.72 -3.76 9.21
C TYR A 762 29.56 -2.49 9.17
N PRO A 763 30.82 -2.55 8.69
CA PRO A 763 31.70 -1.38 8.64
C PRO A 763 31.32 -0.33 7.59
N PHE A 764 30.46 -0.67 6.62
CA PHE A 764 30.00 0.22 5.55
C PHE A 764 28.48 0.10 5.37
N ARG A 765 27.87 1.08 4.68
CA ARG A 765 26.48 0.94 4.20
C ARG A 765 26.36 -0.21 3.20
N GLU A 766 27.39 -0.42 2.38
CA GLU A 766 27.50 -1.50 1.40
C GLU A 766 27.55 -2.88 2.06
N SER A 767 28.02 -3.00 3.31
CA SER A 767 28.05 -4.28 4.04
C SER A 767 26.66 -4.91 4.16
N TYR A 768 25.63 -4.08 4.36
CA TYR A 768 24.24 -4.53 4.39
C TYR A 768 23.77 -5.08 3.03
N MET A 769 24.25 -4.50 1.92
CA MET A 769 23.90 -4.95 0.58
C MET A 769 24.54 -6.30 0.27
N VAL A 770 25.79 -6.49 0.70
CA VAL A 770 26.51 -7.76 0.53
C VAL A 770 25.90 -8.87 1.40
N ASP A 771 25.43 -8.56 2.62
CA ASP A 771 24.68 -9.50 3.46
C ASP A 771 23.40 -9.97 2.74
N ASN A 772 22.58 -9.02 2.29
CA ASN A 772 21.36 -9.30 1.56
C ASN A 772 21.61 -10.08 0.25
N ASP A 773 22.60 -9.66 -0.54
CA ASP A 773 22.99 -10.31 -1.81
C ASP A 773 23.39 -11.78 -1.59
N LEU A 774 24.20 -12.06 -0.58
CA LEU A 774 24.58 -13.42 -0.23
C LEU A 774 23.38 -14.22 0.26
N ALA A 775 22.48 -13.61 1.05
CA ALA A 775 21.27 -14.27 1.53
C ALA A 775 20.35 -14.71 0.37
N VAL A 776 20.11 -13.82 -0.60
CA VAL A 776 19.38 -14.15 -1.84
C VAL A 776 20.07 -15.29 -2.58
N GLY A 777 21.39 -15.19 -2.78
CA GLY A 777 22.18 -16.24 -3.45
C GLY A 777 22.02 -17.61 -2.78
N ARG A 778 22.10 -17.66 -1.45
CA ARG A 778 21.95 -18.89 -0.63
C ARG A 778 20.55 -19.49 -0.72
N ILE A 779 19.50 -18.66 -0.67
CA ILE A 779 18.11 -19.15 -0.82
C ILE A 779 17.92 -19.79 -2.20
N VAL A 780 18.35 -19.09 -3.27
CA VAL A 780 18.18 -19.57 -4.64
C VAL A 780 19.01 -20.84 -4.89
N GLU A 781 20.25 -20.88 -4.39
CA GLU A 781 21.09 -22.09 -4.46
C GLU A 781 20.39 -23.26 -3.77
N TYR A 782 19.99 -23.12 -2.51
CA TYR A 782 19.31 -24.17 -1.76
C TYR A 782 18.05 -24.68 -2.49
N LEU A 783 17.15 -23.77 -2.88
CA LEU A 783 15.89 -24.11 -3.54
C LEU A 783 16.09 -24.80 -4.89
N SER A 784 17.08 -24.35 -5.68
CA SER A 784 17.37 -24.94 -7.00
C SER A 784 17.96 -26.36 -6.93
N HIS A 785 18.44 -26.78 -5.76
CA HIS A 785 18.88 -28.16 -5.49
C HIS A 785 17.77 -29.05 -4.90
N THR A 786 16.61 -28.49 -4.56
CA THR A 786 15.48 -29.28 -4.05
C THR A 786 14.75 -30.04 -5.17
N PRO A 787 14.01 -31.12 -4.85
CA PRO A 787 13.15 -31.81 -5.81
C PRO A 787 12.07 -30.92 -6.45
N TYR A 788 11.75 -29.79 -5.82
CA TYR A 788 10.71 -28.85 -6.25
C TYR A 788 11.16 -27.93 -7.39
N TRP A 789 12.48 -27.77 -7.61
CA TRP A 789 13.05 -26.81 -8.58
C TRP A 789 12.41 -26.89 -9.98
N LYS A 790 12.18 -28.11 -10.48
CA LYS A 790 11.59 -28.37 -11.81
C LYS A 790 10.18 -27.78 -12.02
N ASN A 791 9.48 -27.42 -10.94
CA ASN A 791 8.14 -26.85 -10.94
C ASN A 791 8.09 -25.51 -10.17
N MET A 792 9.22 -24.83 -10.00
CA MET A 792 9.31 -23.62 -9.18
C MET A 792 9.51 -22.36 -10.02
N ALA A 793 8.95 -21.25 -9.55
CA ALA A 793 9.36 -19.90 -9.95
C ALA A 793 9.58 -19.04 -8.69
N ILE A 794 10.71 -18.35 -8.65
CA ILE A 794 11.09 -17.41 -7.61
C ILE A 794 10.99 -16.00 -8.18
N PHE A 795 10.29 -15.13 -7.48
CA PHE A 795 10.09 -13.73 -7.82
C PHE A 795 10.72 -12.88 -6.72
N ILE A 796 11.59 -11.94 -7.10
CA ILE A 796 12.31 -11.07 -6.16
C ILE A 796 12.04 -9.62 -6.55
N THR A 797 11.62 -8.81 -5.58
CA THR A 797 11.41 -7.37 -5.72
C THR A 797 11.64 -6.65 -4.39
N GLU A 798 11.77 -5.33 -4.46
CA GLU A 798 11.73 -4.43 -3.31
C GLU A 798 10.28 -4.10 -2.90
N ASP A 799 10.09 -3.66 -1.66
CA ASP A 799 8.83 -3.11 -1.15
C ASP A 799 8.56 -1.69 -1.66
N ASP A 800 9.60 -0.89 -1.79
CA ASP A 800 9.57 0.44 -2.40
C ASP A 800 10.96 0.86 -2.96
N ALA A 801 11.11 2.11 -3.41
CA ALA A 801 12.35 2.63 -4.01
C ALA A 801 12.96 3.85 -3.27
N GLN A 802 12.42 4.23 -2.10
CA GLN A 802 12.65 5.52 -1.42
C GLN A 802 14.13 5.81 -1.09
N ASN A 803 14.98 4.78 -0.98
CA ASN A 803 16.37 4.87 -0.56
C ASN A 803 17.38 4.85 -1.72
N GLY A 804 16.91 4.93 -2.97
CA GLY A 804 17.72 4.95 -4.18
C GLY A 804 17.43 6.10 -5.14
N VAL A 805 18.18 6.13 -6.25
CA VAL A 805 18.00 7.09 -7.33
C VAL A 805 18.00 6.40 -8.69
N ASP A 806 17.19 6.90 -9.61
CA ASP A 806 17.02 6.35 -10.96
C ASP A 806 16.88 7.47 -12.00
N HIS A 807 17.38 7.20 -13.21
CA HIS A 807 17.41 8.15 -14.32
C HIS A 807 16.12 8.20 -15.14
N ILE A 808 15.21 7.24 -14.96
CA ILE A 808 13.90 7.20 -15.63
C ILE A 808 12.82 7.71 -14.69
N ASP A 809 12.66 7.06 -13.53
CA ASP A 809 11.68 7.47 -12.51
C ASP A 809 12.07 6.93 -11.13
N ALA A 810 11.85 7.74 -10.11
CA ALA A 810 12.16 7.41 -8.72
C ALA A 810 11.48 6.13 -8.18
N HIS A 811 10.41 5.63 -8.82
CA HIS A 811 9.73 4.38 -8.48
C HIS A 811 10.32 3.13 -9.16
N ARG A 812 11.25 3.29 -10.09
CA ARG A 812 11.79 2.17 -10.86
C ARG A 812 12.66 1.31 -9.97
N SER A 813 12.39 0.01 -9.94
CA SER A 813 12.97 -0.89 -8.95
C SER A 813 13.44 -2.22 -9.54
N VAL A 814 13.93 -3.10 -8.68
CA VAL A 814 14.49 -4.39 -9.00
C VAL A 814 13.37 -5.42 -9.17
N LEU A 815 13.33 -6.11 -10.32
CA LEU A 815 12.53 -7.32 -10.51
C LEU A 815 13.42 -8.43 -11.10
N ILE A 816 13.49 -9.57 -10.41
CA ILE A 816 14.22 -10.76 -10.86
C ILE A 816 13.27 -11.96 -10.89
N ILE A 817 13.28 -12.70 -12.00
CA ILE A 817 12.52 -13.93 -12.20
C ILE A 817 13.47 -15.10 -12.36
N ILE A 818 13.39 -16.08 -11.47
CA ILE A 818 14.29 -17.24 -11.43
C ILE A 818 13.44 -18.51 -11.50
N SER A 819 13.62 -19.29 -12.56
CA SER A 819 12.87 -20.52 -12.79
C SER A 819 13.57 -21.33 -13.87
N PRO A 820 13.39 -22.66 -13.93
CA PRO A 820 13.75 -23.41 -15.13
C PRO A 820 13.08 -22.84 -16.38
N TYR A 821 11.90 -22.24 -16.24
CA TYR A 821 11.15 -21.68 -17.35
C TYR A 821 11.42 -20.19 -17.60
N ALA A 822 12.31 -19.54 -16.83
CA ALA A 822 12.69 -18.15 -17.06
C ALA A 822 13.62 -18.07 -18.28
N LYS A 823 13.44 -17.05 -19.13
CA LYS A 823 14.37 -16.79 -20.23
C LYS A 823 15.74 -16.44 -19.66
N LYS A 824 16.79 -17.04 -20.22
CA LYS A 824 18.16 -16.76 -19.80
C LYS A 824 18.67 -15.42 -20.32
N ASN A 825 19.37 -14.68 -19.47
CA ASN A 825 20.04 -13.43 -19.83
C ASN A 825 19.10 -12.49 -20.60
N TYR A 826 17.86 -12.37 -20.09
CA TYR A 826 16.78 -11.64 -20.73
C TYR A 826 16.41 -10.42 -19.89
N VAL A 827 16.17 -9.30 -20.56
CA VAL A 827 15.68 -8.08 -19.92
C VAL A 827 14.31 -7.78 -20.50
N GLY A 828 13.28 -7.94 -19.69
CA GLY A 828 11.90 -7.60 -20.06
C GLY A 828 11.76 -6.09 -20.16
N LYS A 829 11.13 -5.65 -21.26
CA LYS A 829 10.94 -4.24 -21.64
C LYS A 829 9.48 -3.79 -21.55
N VAL A 830 8.57 -4.72 -21.25
CA VAL A 830 7.16 -4.41 -21.06
C VAL A 830 7.01 -3.64 -19.74
N HIS A 831 6.03 -2.76 -19.65
CA HIS A 831 5.77 -2.00 -18.44
C HIS A 831 5.18 -2.93 -17.36
N TYR A 832 5.87 -3.06 -16.25
CA TYR A 832 5.50 -3.91 -15.13
C TYR A 832 5.35 -3.12 -13.83
N SER A 833 4.55 -3.66 -12.93
CA SER A 833 4.31 -3.12 -11.58
C SER A 833 4.03 -4.25 -10.58
N PHE A 834 3.70 -3.95 -9.31
CA PHE A 834 3.30 -4.99 -8.36
C PHE A 834 2.12 -5.83 -8.88
N GLY A 835 1.15 -5.17 -9.53
CA GLY A 835 0.03 -5.85 -10.17
C GLY A 835 0.45 -6.90 -11.20
N SER A 836 1.61 -6.72 -11.86
CA SER A 836 2.16 -7.65 -12.85
C SER A 836 2.60 -8.97 -12.21
N ILE A 837 3.19 -8.88 -11.00
CA ILE A 837 3.59 -10.04 -10.19
C ILE A 837 2.35 -10.84 -9.81
N PHE A 838 1.35 -10.19 -9.20
CA PHE A 838 0.14 -10.89 -8.74
C PHE A 838 -0.70 -11.44 -9.87
N LYS A 839 -0.84 -10.71 -10.98
CA LYS A 839 -1.50 -11.24 -12.17
C LYS A 839 -0.85 -12.54 -12.63
N THR A 840 0.47 -12.58 -12.64
CA THR A 840 1.24 -13.77 -13.01
C THR A 840 1.00 -14.90 -11.99
N PHE A 841 0.94 -14.61 -10.69
CA PHE A 841 0.62 -15.60 -9.66
C PHE A 841 -0.75 -16.22 -9.88
N TRP A 842 -1.77 -15.38 -10.11
CA TRP A 842 -3.14 -15.82 -10.34
C TRP A 842 -3.28 -16.64 -11.62
N ASN A 843 -2.58 -16.25 -12.68
CA ASN A 843 -2.52 -17.02 -13.91
C ASN A 843 -1.88 -18.41 -13.68
N ILE A 844 -0.75 -18.50 -12.95
CA ILE A 844 -0.08 -19.77 -12.61
C ILE A 844 -0.96 -20.67 -11.75
N LEU A 845 -1.57 -20.11 -10.70
CA LEU A 845 -2.38 -20.84 -9.72
C LEU A 845 -3.80 -21.15 -10.22
N GLY A 846 -4.20 -20.58 -11.36
CA GLY A 846 -5.53 -20.75 -11.93
C GLY A 846 -6.63 -19.98 -11.18
N LEU A 847 -6.29 -18.88 -10.51
CA LEU A 847 -7.20 -18.08 -9.70
C LEU A 847 -7.78 -16.89 -10.48
N PRO A 848 -8.97 -16.38 -10.09
CA PRO A 848 -9.41 -15.06 -10.52
C PRO A 848 -8.51 -13.95 -9.93
N TYR A 849 -8.53 -12.79 -10.57
CA TYR A 849 -7.83 -11.59 -10.10
C TYR A 849 -8.51 -11.02 -8.85
N LEU A 850 -7.73 -10.43 -7.93
CA LEU A 850 -8.22 -9.98 -6.62
C LEU A 850 -8.86 -8.59 -6.71
N ASN A 851 -8.32 -7.70 -7.54
CA ASN A 851 -8.78 -6.32 -7.67
C ASN A 851 -8.53 -5.79 -9.10
N GLN A 852 -8.67 -4.49 -9.33
CA GLN A 852 -8.45 -3.94 -10.68
C GLN A 852 -6.98 -3.69 -11.01
N TYR A 853 -6.10 -3.58 -10.01
CA TYR A 853 -4.68 -3.29 -10.20
C TYR A 853 -3.94 -4.51 -10.73
N ASP A 854 -4.22 -5.70 -10.19
CA ASP A 854 -3.69 -6.95 -10.75
C ASP A 854 -4.42 -7.36 -12.04
N ALA A 855 -5.75 -7.22 -12.12
CA ALA A 855 -6.49 -7.50 -13.34
C ALA A 855 -5.99 -6.64 -14.51
N GLY A 856 -5.82 -5.34 -14.27
CA GLY A 856 -5.42 -4.34 -15.27
C GLY A 856 -3.92 -4.25 -15.55
N ALA A 857 -3.05 -4.92 -14.80
CA ALA A 857 -1.61 -4.93 -15.07
C ALA A 857 -1.26 -5.81 -16.28
N THR A 858 -0.08 -5.61 -16.87
CA THR A 858 0.49 -6.56 -17.84
C THR A 858 1.15 -7.72 -17.09
N ASP A 859 0.97 -8.96 -17.52
CA ASP A 859 1.64 -10.09 -16.85
C ASP A 859 3.14 -10.20 -17.24
N LEU A 860 3.87 -11.07 -16.56
CA LEU A 860 5.31 -11.29 -16.75
C LEU A 860 5.62 -12.36 -17.80
N SER A 861 4.65 -12.79 -18.61
CA SER A 861 4.79 -13.95 -19.49
C SER A 861 5.89 -13.83 -20.53
N ASP A 862 6.27 -12.61 -20.94
CA ASP A 862 7.37 -12.39 -21.88
C ASP A 862 8.74 -12.74 -21.30
N MET A 863 8.87 -12.82 -19.97
CA MET A 863 10.09 -13.28 -19.29
C MET A 863 10.22 -14.80 -19.22
N PHE A 864 9.20 -15.55 -19.67
CA PHE A 864 9.17 -17.00 -19.62
C PHE A 864 9.28 -17.67 -20.99
N THR A 865 9.70 -18.94 -20.98
CA THR A 865 9.85 -19.79 -22.16
C THR A 865 9.27 -21.18 -21.91
N GLY A 866 8.75 -21.82 -22.97
CA GLY A 866 8.25 -23.20 -22.92
C GLY A 866 9.34 -24.27 -22.84
N VAL A 867 10.61 -23.88 -22.99
CA VAL A 867 11.76 -24.79 -22.95
C VAL A 867 12.48 -24.64 -21.61
N PRO A 868 12.30 -25.58 -20.65
CA PRO A 868 12.92 -25.45 -19.34
C PRO A 868 14.43 -25.75 -19.35
N ASP A 869 15.17 -25.08 -18.48
CA ASP A 869 16.52 -25.47 -18.07
C ASP A 869 16.58 -25.73 -16.56
N PHE A 870 16.80 -27.00 -16.21
CA PHE A 870 16.86 -27.45 -14.82
C PHE A 870 18.22 -27.25 -14.15
N THR A 871 19.18 -26.60 -14.80
CA THR A 871 20.50 -26.32 -14.21
C THR A 871 20.34 -25.54 -12.90
N PRO A 872 20.85 -26.07 -11.76
CA PRO A 872 20.81 -25.38 -10.48
C PRO A 872 21.64 -24.09 -10.47
N TYR A 873 21.31 -23.19 -9.55
CA TYR A 873 22.11 -22.00 -9.26
C TYR A 873 23.19 -22.33 -8.23
N SER A 874 24.35 -21.70 -8.34
CA SER A 874 25.39 -21.76 -7.30
C SER A 874 25.70 -20.36 -6.81
N ALA A 875 25.68 -20.12 -5.50
CA ALA A 875 25.90 -18.79 -4.96
C ALA A 875 27.36 -18.34 -5.14
N LEU A 876 27.57 -17.03 -5.25
CA LEU A 876 28.90 -16.43 -5.20
C LEU A 876 29.24 -16.02 -3.76
N PRO A 877 30.49 -16.19 -3.33
CA PRO A 877 30.92 -15.70 -2.03
C PRO A 877 30.92 -14.17 -2.00
N PRO A 878 30.74 -13.56 -0.81
CA PRO A 878 30.82 -12.11 -0.66
C PRO A 878 32.27 -11.63 -0.79
N ASP A 879 32.46 -10.35 -1.11
CA ASP A 879 33.76 -9.70 -0.93
C ASP A 879 34.01 -9.44 0.57
N ILE A 880 34.92 -10.22 1.15
CA ILE A 880 35.23 -10.18 2.59
C ILE A 880 35.80 -8.83 3.04
N ARG A 881 36.28 -8.00 2.10
CA ARG A 881 36.73 -6.63 2.41
C ARG A 881 35.55 -5.75 2.82
N ILE A 882 34.34 -6.08 2.38
CA ILE A 882 33.10 -5.31 2.58
C ILE A 882 32.27 -5.89 3.72
N PHE A 883 32.09 -7.22 3.73
CA PHE A 883 31.24 -7.91 4.71
C PHE A 883 31.81 -9.29 5.05
N ASP A 884 31.89 -9.57 6.35
CA ASP A 884 32.30 -10.87 6.89
C ASP A 884 31.09 -11.53 7.58
N PRO A 885 30.48 -12.56 6.95
CA PRO A 885 29.32 -13.26 7.49
C PRO A 885 29.51 -13.79 8.90
N GLN A 886 30.72 -14.27 9.23
CA GLN A 886 30.97 -14.83 10.55
C GLN A 886 31.01 -13.72 11.60
N LYS A 887 31.60 -12.56 11.29
CA LYS A 887 31.56 -11.41 12.22
C LYS A 887 30.14 -10.92 12.48
N ALA A 888 29.27 -10.95 11.48
CA ALA A 888 27.88 -10.55 11.64
C ALA A 888 27.08 -11.55 12.51
N LEU A 889 27.42 -12.85 12.46
CA LEU A 889 26.77 -13.90 13.24
C LEU A 889 27.31 -14.06 14.66
N THR A 890 28.56 -13.66 14.93
CA THR A 890 29.19 -13.78 16.25
C THR A 890 28.39 -13.13 17.38
N PRO A 891 27.83 -11.91 17.25
CA PRO A 891 26.98 -11.30 18.30
C PRO A 891 25.75 -12.11 18.67
N LEU A 892 25.30 -13.02 17.80
CA LEU A 892 24.14 -13.87 18.03
C LEU A 892 24.52 -15.26 18.59
N ASP A 893 25.78 -15.50 18.90
CA ASP A 893 26.37 -16.81 19.24
C ASP A 893 26.16 -17.86 18.13
N GLU A 894 26.18 -17.42 16.87
CA GLU A 894 25.96 -18.28 15.70
C GLU A 894 27.24 -18.46 14.89
N THR A 895 27.37 -19.64 14.27
CA THR A 895 28.49 -19.96 13.38
C THR A 895 28.05 -19.96 11.93
N PHE A 896 28.84 -19.33 11.06
CA PHE A 896 28.62 -19.39 9.63
C PHE A 896 29.12 -20.73 9.10
N ASP A 897 28.20 -21.52 8.55
CA ASP A 897 28.55 -22.79 7.96
C ASP A 897 28.91 -22.64 6.48
N TRP A 898 30.22 -22.48 6.20
CA TRP A 898 30.75 -22.50 4.83
C TRP A 898 30.49 -23.80 4.09
N ASN A 899 30.25 -24.91 4.80
CA ASN A 899 29.92 -26.19 4.17
C ASN A 899 28.47 -26.19 3.68
N SER A 900 27.54 -25.45 4.30
CA SER A 900 26.16 -25.33 3.79
C SER A 900 26.06 -24.77 2.35
N LEU A 901 26.99 -23.90 1.94
CA LEU A 901 27.13 -23.40 0.56
C LEU A 901 27.65 -24.48 -0.42
N LYS A 902 28.39 -25.48 0.08
CA LYS A 902 29.02 -26.55 -0.73
C LYS A 902 28.25 -27.88 -0.69
N ASP A 903 27.52 -28.10 0.40
CA ASP A 903 26.83 -29.33 0.78
C ASP A 903 25.30 -29.20 0.63
N SER A 904 24.82 -28.24 -0.17
CA SER A 904 23.40 -28.18 -0.56
C SER A 904 22.93 -29.59 -0.99
N PRO A 905 21.80 -30.09 -0.47
CA PRO A 905 21.47 -31.50 -0.53
C PRO A 905 21.48 -31.98 -1.98
N LYS A 906 22.30 -32.98 -2.28
CA LYS A 906 22.23 -33.69 -3.56
C LYS A 906 20.95 -34.52 -3.56
N LEU A 907 20.16 -34.36 -4.62
CA LEU A 907 19.00 -35.21 -4.89
C LEU A 907 19.41 -36.68 -4.75
N ASP A 908 18.76 -37.40 -3.83
CA ASP A 908 18.94 -38.84 -3.60
C ASP A 908 20.36 -39.28 -3.22
N ASP A 909 20.93 -38.81 -2.09
CA ASP A 909 22.07 -39.51 -1.44
C ASP A 909 21.56 -40.53 -0.40
N PRO A 910 21.62 -41.85 -0.71
CA PRO A 910 21.23 -42.90 0.23
C PRO A 910 22.04 -42.86 1.54
N LYS A 911 23.26 -42.29 1.53
CA LYS A 911 24.12 -42.17 2.72
C LYS A 911 23.61 -41.11 3.70
N GLU A 912 23.05 -40.00 3.21
CA GLU A 912 22.39 -38.99 4.06
C GLU A 912 21.07 -39.52 4.63
N MET A 913 20.29 -40.27 3.84
CA MET A 913 19.08 -40.94 4.33
C MET A 913 19.39 -41.95 5.46
N ILE A 914 20.52 -42.66 5.36
CA ILE A 914 21.02 -43.59 6.40
C ILE A 914 21.61 -42.83 7.61
N LYS A 915 22.19 -41.65 7.41
CA LYS A 915 22.74 -40.81 8.49
C LYS A 915 21.64 -40.17 9.33
N ASN A 916 20.59 -39.63 8.70
CA ASN A 916 19.44 -39.03 9.37
C ASN A 916 18.59 -40.03 10.18
N GLN A 917 18.62 -41.32 9.81
CA GLN A 917 18.03 -42.40 10.62
C GLN A 917 18.75 -42.65 11.96
N LYS A 918 20.03 -42.24 12.09
CA LYS A 918 20.88 -42.54 13.27
C LYS A 918 20.94 -41.41 14.30
N GLU A 919 20.52 -40.19 13.95
CA GLU A 919 20.63 -39.01 14.81
C GLU A 919 19.42 -38.78 15.73
N LYS A 920 18.27 -39.44 15.46
CA LYS A 920 17.14 -39.46 16.39
C LYS A 920 17.30 -40.58 17.43
N VAL A 921 17.50 -40.18 18.69
CA VAL A 921 17.70 -41.07 19.86
C VAL A 921 16.61 -42.14 20.00
N GLU A 922 15.39 -41.83 19.56
CA GLU A 922 14.18 -42.66 19.61
C GLU A 922 14.12 -43.84 18.62
N PHE A 923 15.03 -43.92 17.64
CA PHE A 923 15.07 -45.00 16.64
C PHE A 923 16.35 -45.86 16.67
N ARG A 924 17.17 -45.75 17.73
CA ARG A 924 18.32 -46.65 17.91
C ARG A 924 17.86 -48.06 18.28
N VAL A 925 18.11 -49.03 17.39
CA VAL A 925 17.80 -50.46 17.58
C VAL A 925 18.48 -51.05 18.83
N GLU A 926 19.57 -50.44 19.29
CA GLU A 926 20.30 -50.81 20.51
C GLU A 926 19.58 -50.40 21.80
N ASP A 927 18.74 -49.36 21.76
CA ASP A 927 17.95 -48.87 22.91
C ASP A 927 16.52 -49.43 22.93
N GLN A 928 15.98 -49.85 21.78
CA GLN A 928 14.73 -50.62 21.72
C GLN A 928 14.86 -52.04 22.31
N LYS A 929 16.09 -52.59 22.40
CA LYS A 929 16.36 -53.89 23.06
C LYS A 929 16.50 -53.79 24.59
N LYS A 930 16.43 -52.58 25.16
CA LYS A 930 16.47 -52.33 26.61
C LYS A 930 15.12 -51.93 27.20
N ARG A 931 14.04 -51.90 26.41
CA ARG A 931 12.66 -51.71 26.86
C ARG A 931 11.90 -53.02 26.87
#